data_AF-A0A2E3BYI9-F1
#
_entry.id   AF-A0A2E3BYI9-F1
#
_cell.length_a   1.000
_cell.length_b   1.000
_cell.length_c   1.000
_cell.angle_alpha   90.00
_cell.angle_beta   90.00
_cell.angle_gamma   90.00
#
_symmetry.space_group_name_H-M   'P 1'
#
loop_
_entity.id
_entity.type
_entity.pdbx_description
1 polymer ?
#
loop_
_entity_poly.entity_id
_entity_poly.type
_entity_poly.pdbx_seq_one_letter_code
_entity_poly.pdbx_strand_id
1 'polypeptide(L)'
;MDKYPSTDNSFQSLPHNHKGTNHRKDEPLVDLNIKVGQPPKPKPKNKPPFDVNSYLPVMTTNPMVPAQFQTQNQPIIFKNYNIQANGPMLDHAVVNRIYEDVLPEREFNATMSTIGDRSTIYRFIRSVLVKESDGENMSLDPKNKNSLLSYIKFLDLNPYSDNTFSMNPYKDLPRDFLIHRSCYPIRFDSRNSSVECARDSIGMNIRIYSLTNGAYEIGKHKDKPTNTFDSWREIHYYEYIREQIIKKKISPNFVMMHSYYICENCNINFDKLSQLRNDKERREKESRFIKEDETDSKKLIPIRVASTIPYTDHMKSKIGPPPIPLPSIYTASGGSATKAIKLNPNADSGHALLALTESPTYSIYGWGSKLYEMNGNIRNMLSSGFHDEHIWYNVLFQMISALYVLQIHRIVFYQFRVQDFIYIKDLKKTSNATNYWKYIIDGIEYYVPNVGYLVMVDSNFKDIKKSDYTMKKNNKQRYKIATNFLGKKYDDKQLITLSFSAFKQAISPNTWGKTFTSNGGSRLPDEIISLMEKMYNEASSPDAPQDIGYYISKYMIRYTNNRIGTLLTESEIEYIRESETKKFKKGEIVTHLVAHETYKFVLVMGTLSNSQILIATRENPDDDDMITKSVPKDTLSKFASKVIQKYKPEESNLNEDELNEIYRINRK
;
A
#
# COMPACT_ATOMS: atom_id res chain seq x y z
N MET A 1 -56.84 -49.37 15.74
CA MET A 1 -56.94 -47.94 15.35
C MET A 1 -55.70 -47.63 14.51
N ASP A 2 -55.56 -48.15 13.28
CA ASP A 2 -56.44 -48.03 12.08
C ASP A 2 -56.52 -46.56 11.61
N LYS A 3 -56.27 -46.20 10.35
CA LYS A 3 -55.91 -46.97 9.12
C LYS A 3 -55.33 -46.02 8.04
N TYR A 4 -54.49 -46.51 7.14
CA TYR A 4 -54.30 -45.94 5.78
C TYR A 4 -55.46 -46.37 4.87
N PRO A 5 -55.86 -45.58 3.83
CA PRO A 5 -55.34 -45.72 2.44
C PRO A 5 -55.13 -44.33 1.75
N SER A 6 -54.45 -44.10 0.61
CA SER A 6 -54.05 -44.84 -0.63
C SER A 6 -55.10 -44.97 -1.76
N THR A 7 -54.89 -44.26 -2.87
CA THR A 7 -55.23 -44.53 -4.30
C THR A 7 -54.79 -43.27 -5.09
N ASP A 8 -53.95 -43.24 -6.13
CA ASP A 8 -53.61 -44.11 -7.27
C ASP A 8 -54.63 -44.15 -8.43
N ASN A 9 -54.12 -43.78 -9.63
CA ASN A 9 -54.58 -44.02 -11.03
C ASN A 9 -54.76 -42.77 -11.93
N SER A 10 -54.58 -42.83 -13.26
CA SER A 10 -53.54 -43.45 -14.13
C SER A 10 -53.81 -43.12 -15.62
N PHE A 11 -52.73 -42.92 -16.41
CA PHE A 11 -52.56 -43.26 -17.84
C PHE A 11 -53.41 -42.64 -19.00
N GLN A 12 -52.68 -42.40 -20.13
CA GLN A 12 -53.09 -42.48 -21.57
C GLN A 12 -54.07 -41.43 -22.17
N SER A 13 -54.01 -41.06 -23.46
CA SER A 13 -52.97 -41.19 -24.51
C SER A 13 -53.25 -40.30 -25.75
N LEU A 14 -52.23 -40.10 -26.60
CA LEU A 14 -52.22 -39.58 -27.99
C LEU A 14 -53.29 -40.22 -28.92
N PRO A 15 -53.65 -39.65 -30.12
CA PRO A 15 -52.77 -39.06 -31.15
C PRO A 15 -53.34 -37.75 -31.82
N HIS A 16 -52.95 -37.21 -32.99
CA HIS A 16 -52.13 -37.69 -34.14
C HIS A 16 -51.43 -36.57 -34.96
N ASN A 17 -51.17 -36.78 -36.27
CA ASN A 17 -50.37 -35.96 -37.20
C ASN A 17 -51.17 -35.36 -38.37
N HIS A 18 -50.79 -34.16 -38.85
CA HIS A 18 -50.57 -33.81 -40.29
C HIS A 18 -49.95 -32.38 -40.38
N LYS A 19 -48.72 -32.19 -40.89
CA LYS A 19 -48.18 -32.24 -42.28
C LYS A 19 -48.30 -30.91 -43.07
N GLY A 20 -47.14 -30.29 -43.34
CA GLY A 20 -46.90 -29.33 -44.45
C GLY A 20 -47.36 -27.89 -44.20
N THR A 21 -46.73 -26.85 -44.77
CA THR A 21 -45.51 -26.74 -45.60
C THR A 21 -44.96 -25.31 -45.52
N ASN A 22 -43.66 -25.12 -45.79
CA ASN A 22 -43.03 -23.79 -45.86
C ASN A 22 -43.69 -22.87 -46.91
N HIS A 23 -43.92 -21.61 -46.54
CA HIS A 23 -43.64 -20.50 -47.46
C HIS A 23 -43.02 -19.31 -46.70
N ARG A 24 -41.89 -18.83 -47.23
CA ARG A 24 -41.15 -17.65 -46.81
C ARG A 24 -41.69 -16.43 -47.57
N LYS A 25 -42.00 -15.32 -46.87
CA LYS A 25 -41.49 -13.95 -47.12
C LYS A 25 -42.45 -12.81 -46.71
N ASP A 26 -41.83 -11.68 -46.40
CA ASP A 26 -42.34 -10.30 -46.40
C ASP A 26 -43.25 -9.83 -45.25
N GLU A 27 -42.63 -9.65 -44.08
CA GLU A 27 -42.87 -8.48 -43.21
C GLU A 27 -41.94 -7.31 -43.63
N PRO A 28 -42.17 -6.05 -43.24
CA PRO A 28 -43.35 -5.48 -42.56
C PRO A 28 -43.93 -4.24 -43.27
N LEU A 29 -45.07 -3.74 -42.79
CA LEU A 29 -45.31 -2.29 -42.64
C LEU A 29 -46.47 -2.05 -41.66
N VAL A 30 -46.14 -1.54 -40.47
CA VAL A 30 -47.05 -1.21 -39.34
C VAL A 30 -47.62 -2.42 -38.59
N ASP A 31 -47.03 -2.74 -37.44
CA ASP A 31 -47.68 -3.56 -36.41
C ASP A 31 -48.49 -2.65 -35.44
N LEU A 32 -49.75 -3.00 -35.24
CA LEU A 32 -50.70 -2.31 -34.36
C LEU A 32 -50.76 -3.00 -33.00
N ASN A 33 -49.80 -2.70 -32.12
CA ASN A 33 -49.82 -3.20 -30.74
C ASN A 33 -50.09 -2.10 -29.69
N ILE A 34 -51.04 -2.41 -28.82
CA ILE A 34 -51.79 -1.47 -27.98
C ILE A 34 -50.96 -1.02 -26.77
N LYS A 35 -50.80 0.30 -26.59
CA LYS A 35 -50.17 0.87 -25.38
C LYS A 35 -51.21 1.07 -24.28
N VAL A 36 -51.08 0.29 -23.20
CA VAL A 36 -51.84 0.47 -21.95
C VAL A 36 -51.50 1.83 -21.31
N GLY A 37 -52.52 2.55 -20.85
CA GLY A 37 -52.44 3.95 -20.47
C GLY A 37 -51.67 4.25 -19.17
N GLN A 38 -50.98 5.39 -19.14
CA GLN A 38 -50.37 5.95 -17.93
C GLN A 38 -51.43 6.60 -17.01
N PRO A 39 -51.25 6.58 -15.68
CA PRO A 39 -52.14 7.27 -14.75
C PRO A 39 -52.03 8.81 -14.88
N PRO A 40 -53.12 9.55 -14.61
CA PRO A 40 -53.21 10.98 -14.93
C PRO A 40 -52.36 11.88 -14.02
N LYS A 41 -51.74 12.91 -14.61
CA LYS A 41 -51.06 13.99 -13.87
C LYS A 41 -52.09 14.79 -13.03
N PRO A 42 -51.81 15.09 -11.74
CA PRO A 42 -52.72 15.87 -10.92
C PRO A 42 -52.80 17.33 -11.38
N LYS A 43 -54.02 17.90 -11.40
CA LYS A 43 -54.28 19.32 -11.68
C LYS A 43 -53.79 20.21 -10.53
N PRO A 44 -53.35 21.46 -10.79
CA PRO A 44 -52.93 22.37 -9.74
C PRO A 44 -54.10 22.74 -8.83
N LYS A 45 -53.90 22.63 -7.51
CA LYS A 45 -54.86 23.13 -6.51
C LYS A 45 -54.50 24.56 -6.12
N ASN A 46 -55.48 25.45 -6.20
CA ASN A 46 -55.37 26.80 -5.64
C ASN A 46 -55.14 26.72 -4.13
N LYS A 47 -54.24 27.56 -3.60
CA LYS A 47 -53.98 27.67 -2.17
C LYS A 47 -55.13 28.41 -1.47
N PRO A 48 -55.65 27.93 -0.34
CA PRO A 48 -56.26 28.84 0.65
C PRO A 48 -55.14 29.68 1.32
N PRO A 49 -55.44 30.89 1.81
CA PRO A 49 -54.47 31.68 2.57
C PRO A 49 -54.18 30.96 3.89
N PHE A 50 -52.89 30.71 4.17
CA PHE A 50 -52.48 30.17 5.47
C PHE A 50 -52.15 31.32 6.44
N ASP A 51 -52.71 31.19 7.64
CA ASP A 51 -52.69 32.18 8.70
C ASP A 51 -51.28 32.36 9.30
N VAL A 52 -50.92 33.60 9.60
CA VAL A 52 -49.62 33.97 10.18
C VAL A 52 -49.79 34.12 11.68
N ASN A 53 -49.87 32.99 12.41
CA ASN A 53 -49.43 32.83 13.80
C ASN A 53 -49.86 31.46 14.40
N SER A 54 -49.01 30.44 14.30
CA SER A 54 -48.80 29.44 15.37
C SER A 54 -47.86 28.32 14.92
N TYR A 55 -46.71 28.21 15.58
CA TYR A 55 -46.16 27.01 16.25
C TYR A 55 -44.67 27.21 16.50
N LEU A 56 -44.26 27.05 17.76
CA LEU A 56 -42.96 27.43 18.29
C LEU A 56 -41.84 26.46 17.85
N PRO A 57 -40.60 26.92 17.64
CA PRO A 57 -39.47 26.03 17.41
C PRO A 57 -39.12 25.26 18.69
N VAL A 58 -39.02 23.94 18.57
CA VAL A 58 -38.48 23.09 19.64
C VAL A 58 -36.98 23.35 19.78
N MET A 59 -36.58 23.90 20.93
CA MET A 59 -35.19 24.19 21.28
C MET A 59 -34.39 22.89 21.49
N THR A 60 -33.70 22.39 20.47
CA THR A 60 -32.60 21.43 20.68
C THR A 60 -31.34 22.21 21.05
N THR A 61 -30.91 22.11 22.30
CA THR A 61 -29.78 22.84 22.87
C THR A 61 -28.43 22.35 22.32
N ASN A 62 -27.99 22.91 21.18
CA ASN A 62 -26.57 22.96 20.86
C ASN A 62 -25.89 24.03 21.73
N PRO A 63 -24.77 23.75 22.40
CA PRO A 63 -24.00 24.78 23.07
C PRO A 63 -23.33 25.69 22.03
N MET A 64 -23.97 26.81 21.70
CA MET A 64 -23.36 27.86 20.90
C MET A 64 -22.19 28.47 21.69
N VAL A 65 -20.97 28.25 21.20
CA VAL A 65 -19.80 29.02 21.63
C VAL A 65 -20.00 30.47 21.16
N PRO A 66 -19.89 31.49 22.03
CA PRO A 66 -20.06 32.89 21.63
C PRO A 66 -19.05 33.29 20.55
N ALA A 67 -19.51 34.08 19.56
CA ALA A 67 -18.69 34.53 18.42
C ALA A 67 -17.42 35.31 18.82
N GLN A 68 -17.35 35.79 20.05
CA GLN A 68 -16.19 36.49 20.63
C GLN A 68 -14.93 35.60 20.82
N PHE A 69 -15.07 34.26 20.74
CA PHE A 69 -13.95 33.31 20.81
C PHE A 69 -13.53 32.71 19.45
N GLN A 70 -14.13 33.15 18.33
CA GLN A 70 -13.65 32.78 17.00
C GLN A 70 -12.44 33.63 16.62
N THR A 71 -11.25 33.25 17.11
CA THR A 71 -10.00 33.68 16.48
C THR A 71 -10.01 33.16 15.05
N GLN A 72 -9.94 34.08 14.07
CA GLN A 72 -9.83 33.73 12.64
C GLN A 72 -8.43 33.18 12.33
N ASN A 73 -8.11 32.00 12.86
CA ASN A 73 -7.13 31.11 12.26
C ASN A 73 -7.76 30.50 11.00
N GLN A 74 -7.91 31.33 9.97
CA GLN A 74 -7.95 30.85 8.59
C GLN A 74 -6.72 29.95 8.42
N PRO A 75 -6.85 28.63 8.18
CA PRO A 75 -5.68 27.83 7.86
C PRO A 75 -5.06 28.47 6.62
N ILE A 76 -3.75 28.73 6.64
CA ILE A 76 -3.05 29.21 5.46
C ILE A 76 -3.09 28.06 4.46
N ILE A 77 -4.09 28.10 3.58
CA ILE A 77 -4.19 27.23 2.41
C ILE A 77 -2.91 27.47 1.63
N PHE A 78 -2.03 26.47 1.58
CA PHE A 78 -1.01 26.43 0.54
C PHE A 78 -1.80 26.43 -0.76
N LYS A 79 -1.75 27.54 -1.50
CA LYS A 79 -2.38 27.61 -2.82
C LYS A 79 -1.81 26.46 -3.63
N ASN A 80 -2.66 25.51 -4.02
CA ASN A 80 -2.30 24.52 -5.03
C ASN A 80 -1.66 25.28 -6.18
N TYR A 81 -0.38 25.01 -6.45
CA TYR A 81 0.40 25.84 -7.34
C TYR A 81 -0.09 25.60 -8.77
N ASN A 82 -1.02 26.45 -9.19
CA ASN A 82 -1.59 26.45 -10.52
C ASN A 82 -0.87 27.51 -11.34
N ILE A 83 -0.10 27.09 -12.34
CA ILE A 83 0.50 27.99 -13.32
C ILE A 83 -0.64 28.53 -14.17
N GLN A 84 -1.16 29.69 -13.79
CA GLN A 84 -2.21 30.40 -14.53
C GLN A 84 -1.58 31.47 -15.42
N ALA A 85 -1.92 31.48 -16.70
CA ALA A 85 -1.33 32.32 -17.74
C ALA A 85 -2.35 33.25 -18.43
N ASN A 86 -3.29 33.80 -17.66
CA ASN A 86 -4.29 34.75 -18.16
C ASN A 86 -3.71 36.18 -18.26
N GLY A 87 -3.47 36.64 -19.50
CA GLY A 87 -3.22 38.05 -19.83
C GLY A 87 -1.76 38.42 -20.16
N PRO A 88 -1.53 39.60 -20.79
CA PRO A 88 -0.23 39.99 -21.37
C PRO A 88 0.83 40.47 -20.37
N MET A 89 0.49 40.54 -19.08
CA MET A 89 1.37 41.00 -18.00
C MET A 89 1.96 39.84 -17.18
N LEU A 90 1.85 38.62 -17.68
CA LEU A 90 2.20 37.41 -16.96
C LEU A 90 3.58 36.88 -17.37
N ASP A 91 4.21 36.15 -16.46
CA ASP A 91 5.54 35.55 -16.65
C ASP A 91 5.46 34.36 -17.64
N HIS A 92 5.34 34.68 -18.94
CA HIS A 92 5.36 33.71 -20.04
C HIS A 92 6.62 32.82 -20.03
N ALA A 93 7.71 33.26 -19.37
CA ALA A 93 8.91 32.46 -19.21
C ALA A 93 8.75 31.30 -18.21
N VAL A 94 7.67 31.25 -17.41
CA VAL A 94 7.28 30.07 -16.62
C VAL A 94 6.48 29.09 -17.48
N VAL A 95 5.57 29.58 -18.33
CA VAL A 95 4.77 28.73 -19.24
C VAL A 95 5.68 28.01 -20.24
N ASN A 96 6.68 28.72 -20.78
CA ASN A 96 7.69 28.16 -21.68
C ASN A 96 8.66 27.14 -21.02
N ARG A 97 8.44 26.78 -19.75
CA ARG A 97 9.19 25.73 -19.01
C ARG A 97 8.30 24.55 -18.59
N ILE A 98 7.04 24.51 -19.02
CA ILE A 98 6.20 23.33 -18.84
C ILE A 98 6.60 22.31 -19.90
N TYR A 99 6.87 21.08 -19.47
CA TYR A 99 7.13 19.95 -20.36
C TYR A 99 5.85 19.11 -20.50
N GLU A 100 5.34 19.01 -21.73
CA GLU A 100 4.18 18.18 -22.06
C GLU A 100 4.63 16.79 -22.52
N ASP A 101 5.01 15.95 -21.56
CA ASP A 101 5.42 14.57 -21.84
C ASP A 101 4.21 13.66 -22.15
N VAL A 102 4.47 12.48 -22.73
CA VAL A 102 3.47 11.45 -23.05
C VAL A 102 3.98 10.10 -22.57
N LEU A 103 3.12 9.29 -21.93
CA LEU A 103 3.50 7.94 -21.50
C LEU A 103 3.58 6.99 -22.72
N PRO A 104 4.48 5.98 -22.71
CA PRO A 104 4.65 5.08 -23.85
C PRO A 104 3.43 4.18 -24.08
N GLU A 105 2.66 4.45 -25.15
CA GLU A 105 1.39 3.75 -25.45
C GLU A 105 1.54 2.39 -26.18
N ARG A 106 2.60 2.20 -26.98
CA ARG A 106 2.59 1.20 -28.08
C ARG A 106 2.77 -0.28 -27.72
N GLU A 107 3.22 -0.59 -26.50
CA GLU A 107 3.36 -1.97 -26.01
C GLU A 107 2.74 -2.17 -24.61
N PHE A 108 2.18 -1.10 -24.02
CA PHE A 108 1.83 -1.06 -22.61
C PHE A 108 0.45 -0.46 -22.40
N ASN A 109 -0.52 -1.32 -22.08
CA ASN A 109 -1.67 -0.84 -21.31
C ASN A 109 -1.12 -0.35 -19.96
N ALA A 110 -1.25 0.94 -19.65
CA ALA A 110 -0.79 1.53 -18.39
C ALA A 110 -1.71 1.16 -17.20
N THR A 111 -1.95 -0.14 -17.03
CA THR A 111 -2.84 -0.76 -16.03
C THR A 111 -2.22 -0.81 -14.63
N MET A 112 -0.89 -0.72 -14.52
CA MET A 112 -0.13 -0.90 -13.27
C MET A 112 -0.33 -2.29 -12.61
N SER A 113 -0.82 -3.27 -13.38
CA SER A 113 -1.25 -4.58 -12.89
C SER A 113 -0.11 -5.54 -12.57
N THR A 114 1.04 -5.37 -13.20
CA THR A 114 2.24 -6.21 -13.00
C THR A 114 3.42 -5.37 -12.50
N ILE A 115 4.41 -6.04 -11.92
CA ILE A 115 5.73 -5.47 -11.68
C ILE A 115 6.41 -5.10 -13.01
N GLY A 116 6.12 -5.83 -14.09
CA GLY A 116 6.55 -5.49 -15.45
C GLY A 116 6.14 -4.07 -15.84
N ASP A 117 4.84 -3.80 -15.88
CA ASP A 117 4.26 -2.49 -16.25
C ASP A 117 4.86 -1.37 -15.39
N ARG A 118 4.88 -1.58 -14.07
CA ARG A 118 5.39 -0.61 -13.10
C ARG A 118 6.90 -0.36 -13.25
N SER A 119 7.68 -1.39 -13.59
CA SER A 119 9.12 -1.27 -13.85
C SER A 119 9.42 -0.49 -15.13
N THR A 120 8.61 -0.68 -16.19
CA THR A 120 8.72 0.11 -17.43
C THR A 120 8.40 1.57 -17.16
N ILE A 121 7.28 1.85 -16.49
CA ILE A 121 6.85 3.20 -16.13
C ILE A 121 7.89 3.88 -15.21
N TYR A 122 8.44 3.15 -14.22
CA TYR A 122 9.55 3.62 -13.39
C TYR A 122 10.80 4.02 -14.19
N ARG A 123 11.21 3.21 -15.18
CA ARG A 123 12.36 3.53 -16.05
C ARG A 123 12.09 4.79 -16.87
N PHE A 124 10.91 4.89 -17.46
CA PHE A 124 10.50 6.05 -18.26
C PHE A 124 10.52 7.35 -17.44
N ILE A 125 9.85 7.37 -16.29
CA ILE A 125 9.81 8.53 -15.38
C ILE A 125 11.23 8.96 -14.99
N ARG A 126 12.11 7.99 -14.67
CA ARG A 126 13.50 8.31 -14.33
C ARG A 126 14.30 8.86 -15.50
N SER A 127 14.10 8.36 -16.73
CA SER A 127 14.79 8.88 -17.91
C SER A 127 14.39 10.32 -18.27
N VAL A 128 13.25 10.81 -17.78
CA VAL A 128 12.81 12.21 -17.96
C VAL A 128 13.20 13.08 -16.76
N LEU A 129 12.95 12.61 -15.53
CA LEU A 129 13.06 13.44 -14.33
C LEU A 129 14.44 13.47 -13.66
N VAL A 130 15.32 12.48 -13.89
CA VAL A 130 16.66 12.40 -13.28
C VAL A 130 17.72 12.71 -14.33
N LYS A 131 18.55 13.74 -14.09
CA LYS A 131 19.52 14.23 -15.09
C LYS A 131 20.91 13.63 -14.90
N GLU A 132 21.39 13.60 -13.66
CA GLU A 132 22.72 13.11 -13.29
C GLU A 132 22.62 11.87 -12.39
N SER A 133 21.97 12.00 -11.22
CA SER A 133 21.82 10.90 -10.25
C SER A 133 20.77 11.19 -9.19
N ASP A 134 20.34 10.15 -8.44
CA ASP A 134 19.50 10.36 -7.26
C ASP A 134 20.24 11.22 -6.22
N GLY A 135 19.54 12.22 -5.67
CA GLY A 135 20.09 13.21 -4.75
C GLY A 135 20.57 14.51 -5.42
N GLU A 136 20.41 14.67 -6.73
CA GLU A 136 20.66 15.94 -7.41
C GLU A 136 19.79 17.10 -6.88
N ASN A 137 20.24 18.35 -7.09
CA ASN A 137 19.56 19.54 -6.57
C ASN A 137 18.35 19.91 -7.43
N MET A 138 17.14 19.80 -6.86
CA MET A 138 15.87 20.10 -7.53
C MET A 138 15.06 21.07 -6.69
N SER A 139 14.58 22.16 -7.30
CA SER A 139 13.78 23.18 -6.61
C SER A 139 12.28 22.91 -6.73
N LEU A 140 11.53 23.45 -5.77
CA LEU A 140 10.07 23.60 -5.85
C LEU A 140 9.66 25.04 -6.23
N ASP A 141 10.61 25.92 -6.58
CA ASP A 141 10.30 27.24 -7.12
C ASP A 141 10.07 27.16 -8.64
N PRO A 142 8.89 27.56 -9.16
CA PRO A 142 8.61 27.58 -10.61
C PRO A 142 9.53 28.52 -11.41
N LYS A 143 10.14 29.51 -10.76
CA LYS A 143 11.07 30.45 -11.40
C LYS A 143 12.47 29.88 -11.58
N ASN A 144 12.78 28.73 -10.96
CA ASN A 144 14.04 28.03 -11.18
C ASN A 144 14.05 27.36 -12.57
N LYS A 145 15.24 27.12 -13.13
CA LYS A 145 15.41 26.31 -14.36
C LYS A 145 15.36 24.81 -14.06
N ASN A 146 15.78 24.39 -12.86
CA ASN A 146 15.63 23.00 -12.40
C ASN A 146 14.51 22.94 -11.35
N SER A 147 13.27 22.93 -11.82
CA SER A 147 12.08 22.89 -10.99
C SER A 147 11.30 21.60 -11.24
N LEU A 148 10.88 20.92 -10.17
CA LEU A 148 10.02 19.74 -10.28
C LEU A 148 8.62 20.11 -10.86
N LEU A 149 8.20 21.35 -10.62
CA LEU A 149 6.89 21.87 -11.04
C LEU A 149 6.79 22.12 -12.56
N SER A 150 7.91 22.05 -13.28
CA SER A 150 7.95 22.04 -14.75
C SER A 150 7.41 20.74 -15.37
N TYR A 151 7.35 19.65 -14.60
CA TYR A 151 6.96 18.32 -15.07
C TYR A 151 5.73 17.76 -14.34
N ILE A 152 5.50 18.18 -13.09
CA ILE A 152 4.51 17.56 -12.20
C ILE A 152 3.59 18.63 -11.59
N LYS A 153 2.27 18.35 -11.57
CA LYS A 153 1.25 19.18 -10.92
C LYS A 153 0.85 18.60 -9.57
N PHE A 154 0.87 19.41 -8.51
CA PHE A 154 0.28 19.08 -7.21
C PHE A 154 -1.26 19.03 -7.27
N LEU A 155 -1.85 18.07 -6.58
CA LEU A 155 -3.29 17.87 -6.47
C LEU A 155 -3.76 18.05 -5.03
N ASP A 156 -3.55 17.04 -4.19
CA ASP A 156 -4.07 16.98 -2.82
C ASP A 156 -2.92 17.01 -1.81
N LEU A 157 -3.02 17.83 -0.78
CA LEU A 157 -2.16 17.73 0.40
C LEU A 157 -2.71 16.65 1.34
N ASN A 158 -1.83 15.79 1.86
CA ASN A 158 -2.18 14.68 2.75
C ASN A 158 -3.35 13.82 2.22
N PRO A 159 -3.20 13.22 1.02
CA PRO A 159 -4.26 12.45 0.35
C PRO A 159 -4.74 11.20 1.10
N TYR A 160 -4.11 10.86 2.24
CA TYR A 160 -4.39 9.69 3.07
C TYR A 160 -4.81 10.08 4.49
N SER A 161 -5.31 11.30 4.71
CA SER A 161 -5.77 11.74 6.03
C SER A 161 -7.01 10.96 6.48
N ASP A 162 -6.93 10.25 7.61
CA ASP A 162 -8.06 9.53 8.22
C ASP A 162 -8.99 10.44 9.05
N ASN A 163 -8.81 11.76 8.99
CA ASN A 163 -9.41 12.73 9.93
C ASN A 163 -10.79 13.25 9.48
N THR A 164 -11.81 12.38 9.53
CA THR A 164 -13.20 12.70 9.15
C THR A 164 -13.84 13.87 9.93
N PHE A 165 -13.36 14.16 11.14
CA PHE A 165 -13.94 15.17 12.03
C PHE A 165 -13.31 16.57 11.91
N SER A 166 -12.31 16.78 11.04
CA SER A 166 -11.63 18.08 10.95
C SER A 166 -11.03 18.31 9.57
N MET A 167 -11.42 19.41 8.94
CA MET A 167 -10.92 19.87 7.63
C MET A 167 -9.47 20.38 7.64
N ASN A 168 -8.66 19.99 8.64
CA ASN A 168 -7.26 20.38 8.75
C ASN A 168 -6.37 19.25 8.20
N PRO A 169 -5.81 19.39 6.98
CA PRO A 169 -4.98 18.35 6.35
C PRO A 169 -3.62 18.17 7.04
N TYR A 170 -3.21 19.09 7.93
CA TYR A 170 -1.93 19.00 8.65
C TYR A 170 -2.03 18.16 9.94
N LYS A 171 -3.24 17.88 10.44
CA LYS A 171 -3.47 17.37 11.80
C LYS A 171 -2.83 16.00 12.07
N ASP A 172 -2.85 15.10 11.10
CA ASP A 172 -2.32 13.73 11.22
C ASP A 172 -1.03 13.50 10.42
N LEU A 173 -0.43 14.56 9.85
CA LEU A 173 0.88 14.49 9.23
C LEU A 173 1.99 14.28 10.27
N PRO A 174 3.01 13.46 9.96
CA PRO A 174 4.24 13.37 10.75
C PRO A 174 4.96 14.72 10.92
N ARG A 175 5.82 14.81 11.94
CA ARG A 175 6.70 15.97 12.16
C ARG A 175 7.68 16.12 10.99
N ASP A 176 7.97 17.37 10.67
CA ASP A 176 9.00 17.76 9.69
C ASP A 176 8.78 17.10 8.30
N PHE A 177 7.51 16.85 7.93
CA PHE A 177 7.11 16.10 6.73
C PHE A 177 5.85 16.66 6.07
N LEU A 178 5.83 16.65 4.74
CA LEU A 178 4.63 16.82 3.91
C LEU A 178 4.55 15.70 2.87
N ILE A 179 3.32 15.33 2.50
CA ILE A 179 3.06 14.46 1.35
C ILE A 179 1.94 15.07 0.51
N HIS A 180 2.19 15.18 -0.80
CA HIS A 180 1.22 15.62 -1.79
C HIS A 180 0.96 14.51 -2.81
N ARG A 181 -0.31 14.30 -3.15
CA ARG A 181 -0.65 13.64 -4.41
C ARG A 181 -0.36 14.60 -5.56
N SER A 182 0.08 14.04 -6.67
CA SER A 182 0.46 14.76 -7.87
C SER A 182 0.22 13.89 -9.12
N CYS A 183 0.24 14.49 -10.30
CA CYS A 183 0.07 13.79 -11.57
C CYS A 183 1.22 14.06 -12.55
N TYR A 184 1.56 13.03 -13.32
CA TYR A 184 2.53 13.08 -14.41
C TYR A 184 2.04 12.18 -15.56
N PRO A 185 2.14 12.59 -16.83
CA PRO A 185 2.56 13.91 -17.30
C PRO A 185 1.47 14.97 -17.12
N ILE A 186 1.86 16.23 -17.32
CA ILE A 186 1.00 17.41 -17.28
C ILE A 186 0.81 17.99 -18.68
N ARG A 187 -0.23 18.80 -18.87
CA ARG A 187 -0.47 19.58 -20.09
C ARG A 187 -0.96 20.98 -19.73
N PHE A 188 -0.69 21.96 -20.58
CA PHE A 188 -1.16 23.32 -20.44
C PHE A 188 -2.46 23.49 -21.24
N ASP A 189 -3.59 23.66 -20.54
CA ASP A 189 -4.82 24.06 -21.21
C ASP A 189 -4.80 25.55 -21.52
N SER A 190 -4.74 25.88 -22.81
CA SER A 190 -4.80 27.25 -23.32
C SER A 190 -6.15 27.94 -23.11
N ARG A 191 -7.24 27.21 -22.83
CA ARG A 191 -8.58 27.80 -22.61
C ARG A 191 -8.74 28.33 -21.19
N ASN A 192 -8.42 27.51 -20.19
CA ASN A 192 -8.35 27.91 -18.79
C ASN A 192 -7.05 28.69 -18.47
N SER A 193 -6.13 28.74 -19.43
CA SER A 193 -4.72 29.16 -19.28
C SER A 193 -4.07 28.51 -18.07
N SER A 194 -4.28 27.21 -17.84
CA SER A 194 -3.88 26.54 -16.60
C SER A 194 -3.27 25.16 -16.86
N VAL A 195 -2.33 24.76 -16.01
CA VAL A 195 -1.75 23.41 -16.09
C VAL A 195 -2.74 22.40 -15.53
N GLU A 196 -2.98 21.34 -16.29
CA GLU A 196 -3.87 20.21 -15.97
C GLU A 196 -3.11 18.88 -16.08
N CYS A 197 -3.69 17.82 -15.53
CA CYS A 197 -3.14 16.47 -15.68
C CYS A 197 -3.45 15.93 -17.07
N ALA A 198 -2.53 15.21 -17.71
CA ALA A 198 -2.85 14.47 -18.92
C ALA A 198 -3.94 13.41 -18.65
N ARG A 199 -4.77 13.07 -19.65
CA ARG A 199 -5.85 12.07 -19.50
C ARG A 199 -5.34 10.67 -19.17
N ASP A 200 -4.15 10.37 -19.67
CA ASP A 200 -3.37 9.16 -19.48
C ASP A 200 -2.44 9.23 -18.24
N SER A 201 -2.42 10.35 -17.51
CA SER A 201 -1.51 10.56 -16.39
C SER A 201 -1.67 9.54 -15.26
N ILE A 202 -0.56 9.36 -14.54
CA ILE A 202 -0.44 8.49 -13.38
C ILE A 202 -0.31 9.32 -12.11
N GLY A 203 -0.85 8.79 -11.01
CA GLY A 203 -0.69 9.37 -9.69
C GLY A 203 0.70 9.09 -9.09
N MET A 204 1.38 10.16 -8.65
CA MET A 204 2.64 10.11 -7.92
C MET A 204 2.51 10.85 -6.58
N ASN A 205 3.14 10.34 -5.55
CA ASN A 205 3.28 10.99 -4.25
C ASN A 205 4.61 11.77 -4.22
N ILE A 206 4.55 13.09 -4.03
CA ILE A 206 5.71 13.92 -3.70
C ILE A 206 5.80 13.99 -2.18
N ARG A 207 6.87 13.43 -1.62
CA ARG A 207 7.20 13.45 -0.19
C ARG A 207 8.28 14.50 0.06
N ILE A 208 8.12 15.29 1.12
CA ILE A 208 9.01 16.39 1.46
C ILE A 208 9.40 16.24 2.93
N TYR A 209 10.68 16.02 3.22
CA TYR A 209 11.22 15.89 4.56
C TYR A 209 12.09 17.09 4.89
N SER A 210 11.90 17.75 6.03
CA SER A 210 12.90 18.72 6.52
C SER A 210 14.17 17.98 6.90
N LEU A 211 15.33 18.53 6.53
CA LEU A 211 16.62 18.00 6.94
C LEU A 211 17.18 18.82 8.10
N THR A 212 17.64 18.14 9.16
CA THR A 212 18.53 18.79 10.12
C THR A 212 19.91 18.96 9.51
N ASN A 213 20.74 19.86 10.07
CA ASN A 213 22.12 20.06 9.59
C ASN A 213 22.92 18.75 9.54
N GLY A 214 22.76 17.87 10.54
CA GLY A 214 23.42 16.56 10.56
C GLY A 214 22.91 15.63 9.46
N ALA A 215 21.62 15.66 9.12
CA ALA A 215 21.05 14.84 8.05
C ALA A 215 21.51 15.32 6.66
N TYR A 216 21.55 16.63 6.44
CA TYR A 216 22.02 17.23 5.18
C TYR A 216 23.52 17.00 4.96
N GLU A 217 24.35 17.21 5.98
CA GLU A 217 25.81 17.01 5.87
C GLU A 217 26.20 15.52 5.72
N ILE A 218 25.45 14.57 6.31
CA ILE A 218 25.66 13.15 6.00
C ILE A 218 25.23 12.82 4.55
N GLY A 219 24.18 13.46 4.03
CA GLY A 219 23.77 13.31 2.63
C GLY A 219 24.86 13.69 1.60
N LYS A 220 25.72 14.66 1.92
CA LYS A 220 26.87 15.05 1.10
C LYS A 220 28.04 14.08 1.16
N HIS A 221 28.19 13.33 2.25
CA HIS A 221 29.36 12.49 2.52
C HIS A 221 29.00 11.00 2.48
N LYS A 222 29.18 10.38 1.30
CA LYS A 222 28.86 8.97 1.02
C LYS A 222 29.51 7.96 1.99
N ASP A 223 30.59 8.33 2.66
CA ASP A 223 31.35 7.45 3.57
C ASP A 223 30.80 7.41 5.01
N LYS A 224 29.77 8.20 5.33
CA LYS A 224 29.17 8.26 6.68
C LYS A 224 27.89 7.41 6.77
N PRO A 225 27.59 6.78 7.92
CA PRO A 225 26.37 5.98 8.09
C PRO A 225 25.11 6.87 8.13
N THR A 226 24.50 7.03 6.94
CA THR A 226 23.17 7.61 6.66
C THR A 226 22.03 7.00 7.50
N ASN A 227 22.19 5.76 7.99
CA ASN A 227 21.21 5.00 8.79
C ASN A 227 20.80 5.61 10.15
N THR A 228 21.30 6.81 10.47
CA THR A 228 21.18 7.53 11.73
C THR A 228 19.99 8.50 11.78
N PHE A 229 19.44 8.91 10.63
CA PHE A 229 18.28 9.81 10.53
C PHE A 229 17.09 9.12 9.85
N ASP A 230 15.87 9.30 10.38
CA ASP A 230 14.69 8.58 9.90
C ASP A 230 14.37 8.84 8.41
N SER A 231 14.61 10.06 7.90
CA SER A 231 14.43 10.39 6.48
C SER A 231 15.30 9.52 5.56
N TRP A 232 16.61 9.43 5.85
CA TRP A 232 17.52 8.56 5.11
C TRP A 232 17.23 7.07 5.30
N ARG A 233 16.74 6.66 6.48
CA ARG A 233 16.28 5.27 6.70
C ARG A 233 15.08 4.92 5.82
N GLU A 234 14.22 5.88 5.50
CA GLU A 234 13.08 5.67 4.61
C GLU A 234 13.49 5.62 3.12
N ILE A 235 14.44 6.46 2.67
CA ILE A 235 15.05 6.33 1.33
C ILE A 235 15.65 4.93 1.15
N HIS A 236 16.49 4.48 2.09
CA HIS A 236 17.09 3.15 2.01
C HIS A 236 16.07 2.01 2.17
N TYR A 237 14.93 2.25 2.83
CA TYR A 237 13.81 1.30 2.79
C TYR A 237 13.28 1.16 1.36
N TYR A 238 12.96 2.25 0.67
CA TYR A 238 12.48 2.16 -0.72
C TYR A 238 13.51 1.58 -1.69
N GLU A 239 14.80 1.91 -1.53
CA GLU A 239 15.88 1.28 -2.30
C GLU A 239 15.91 -0.24 -2.05
N TYR A 240 15.81 -0.67 -0.79
CA TYR A 240 15.77 -2.10 -0.46
C TYR A 240 14.52 -2.79 -1.04
N ILE A 241 13.34 -2.19 -0.92
CA ILE A 241 12.10 -2.68 -1.53
C ILE A 241 12.29 -2.85 -3.05
N ARG A 242 12.83 -1.83 -3.73
CA ARG A 242 13.08 -1.84 -5.17
C ARG A 242 14.04 -2.95 -5.58
N GLU A 243 15.22 -3.04 -4.95
CA GLU A 243 16.28 -3.96 -5.35
C GLU A 243 16.06 -5.42 -4.88
N GLN A 244 15.47 -5.61 -3.69
CA GLN A 244 15.37 -6.94 -3.07
C GLN A 244 13.99 -7.57 -3.21
N ILE A 245 12.93 -6.80 -3.46
CA ILE A 245 11.55 -7.32 -3.50
C ILE A 245 10.95 -7.15 -4.89
N ILE A 246 10.88 -5.91 -5.39
CA ILE A 246 10.18 -5.62 -6.65
C ILE A 246 10.98 -6.14 -7.86
N LYS A 247 12.24 -5.73 -8.06
CA LYS A 247 13.06 -6.22 -9.18
C LYS A 247 13.24 -7.75 -9.21
N LYS A 248 13.13 -8.41 -8.05
CA LYS A 248 13.21 -9.87 -7.90
C LYS A 248 11.87 -10.59 -8.05
N LYS A 249 10.78 -9.86 -8.33
CA LYS A 249 9.40 -10.37 -8.41
C LYS A 249 9.00 -11.21 -7.19
N ILE A 250 9.36 -10.76 -5.99
CA ILE A 250 8.96 -11.43 -4.74
C ILE A 250 7.50 -11.10 -4.41
N SER A 251 7.10 -9.83 -4.50
CA SER A 251 5.72 -9.40 -4.27
C SER A 251 5.46 -8.05 -4.96
N PRO A 252 4.27 -7.82 -5.53
CA PRO A 252 3.88 -6.53 -6.09
C PRO A 252 3.41 -5.54 -5.00
N ASN A 253 3.19 -5.99 -3.77
CA ASN A 253 2.39 -5.29 -2.77
C ASN A 253 3.13 -4.18 -2.00
N PHE A 254 4.08 -3.50 -2.64
CA PHE A 254 4.90 -2.45 -2.02
C PHE A 254 5.00 -1.24 -2.95
N VAL A 255 4.98 -0.03 -2.36
CA VAL A 255 5.22 1.22 -3.09
C VAL A 255 6.66 1.28 -3.62
N MET A 256 6.80 1.64 -4.89
CA MET A 256 8.08 1.93 -5.53
C MET A 256 8.42 3.43 -5.40
N MET A 257 9.68 3.74 -5.09
CA MET A 257 10.24 5.08 -5.24
C MET A 257 10.83 5.24 -6.64
N HIS A 258 10.43 6.30 -7.34
CA HIS A 258 10.95 6.68 -8.65
C HIS A 258 12.32 7.34 -8.53
N SER A 259 12.47 8.34 -7.67
CA SER A 259 13.75 9.04 -7.43
C SER A 259 13.67 9.88 -6.15
N TYR A 260 14.81 10.42 -5.72
CA TYR A 260 14.86 11.46 -4.68
C TYR A 260 15.82 12.59 -5.08
N TYR A 261 15.60 13.77 -4.50
CA TYR A 261 16.34 15.00 -4.77
C TYR A 261 16.64 15.74 -3.48
N ILE A 262 17.72 16.51 -3.45
CA ILE A 262 17.93 17.52 -2.43
C ILE A 262 17.33 18.83 -2.93
N CYS A 263 16.62 19.53 -2.05
CA CYS A 263 16.05 20.84 -2.34
C CYS A 263 16.69 21.84 -1.38
N GLU A 264 17.63 22.63 -1.89
CA GLU A 264 18.36 23.59 -1.07
C GLU A 264 17.52 24.83 -0.76
N ASN A 265 16.69 25.26 -1.72
CA ASN A 265 15.82 26.43 -1.63
C ASN A 265 14.36 26.01 -1.88
N CYS A 266 13.71 25.48 -0.84
CA CYS A 266 12.30 25.03 -0.92
C CYS A 266 11.30 26.09 -0.49
N ASN A 267 11.73 27.11 0.26
CA ASN A 267 10.88 28.15 0.86
C ASN A 267 9.74 27.61 1.76
N ILE A 268 9.82 26.35 2.21
CA ILE A 268 8.87 25.72 3.13
C ILE A 268 9.27 26.04 4.58
N ASN A 269 8.31 26.49 5.38
CA ASN A 269 8.52 26.83 6.78
C ASN A 269 7.91 25.75 7.69
N PHE A 270 8.72 24.76 8.07
CA PHE A 270 8.29 23.64 8.91
C PHE A 270 7.91 24.06 10.34
N ASP A 271 8.49 25.12 10.89
CA ASP A 271 8.06 25.71 12.17
C ASP A 271 6.58 26.13 12.12
N LYS A 272 6.15 26.84 11.05
CA LYS A 272 4.74 27.22 10.85
C LYS A 272 3.83 26.00 10.66
N LEU A 273 4.30 24.98 9.94
CA LEU A 273 3.54 23.74 9.75
C LEU A 273 3.28 23.02 11.08
N SER A 274 4.26 23.00 11.99
CA SER A 274 4.08 22.41 13.34
C SER A 274 3.01 23.15 14.17
N GLN A 275 2.89 24.47 14.01
CA GLN A 275 1.84 25.27 14.66
C GLN A 275 0.46 24.94 14.10
N LEU A 276 0.33 24.77 12.77
CA LEU A 276 -0.93 24.40 12.10
C LEU A 276 -1.43 23.00 12.46
N ARG A 277 -0.58 22.11 12.98
CA ARG A 277 -0.98 20.79 13.48
C ARG A 277 -1.71 20.83 14.82
N ASN A 278 -1.73 21.97 15.53
CA ASN A 278 -2.20 22.12 16.91
C ASN A 278 -1.44 21.24 17.92
N ASP A 279 -0.14 21.01 17.71
CA ASP A 279 0.71 20.34 18.69
C ASP A 279 0.78 21.14 20.00
N LYS A 280 0.26 20.57 21.09
CA LYS A 280 0.52 21.08 22.45
C LYS A 280 2.00 20.88 22.85
N GLU A 281 2.68 19.91 22.24
CA GLU A 281 4.14 19.77 22.29
C GLU A 281 4.82 20.86 21.46
N ARG A 282 4.99 22.06 22.03
CA ARG A 282 5.99 23.01 21.50
C ARG A 282 7.36 22.34 21.55
N ARG A 283 7.98 22.11 20.39
CA ARG A 283 9.42 21.83 20.30
C ARG A 283 10.15 23.04 20.88
N GLU A 284 10.94 22.83 21.93
CA GLU A 284 11.99 23.80 22.28
C GLU A 284 12.89 23.92 21.06
N LYS A 285 12.94 25.13 20.48
CA LYS A 285 13.62 25.34 19.20
C LYS A 285 15.11 25.16 19.40
N GLU A 286 15.61 23.98 18.99
CA GLU A 286 17.02 23.63 18.95
C GLU A 286 17.82 24.81 18.37
N SER A 287 18.73 25.37 19.16
CA SER A 287 19.51 26.53 18.75
C SER A 287 20.33 26.17 17.52
N ARG A 288 20.38 27.06 16.50
CA ARG A 288 21.18 26.81 15.29
C ARG A 288 22.65 26.50 15.60
N PHE A 289 23.15 27.02 16.71
CA PHE A 289 24.49 26.77 17.20
C PHE A 289 24.48 26.27 18.66
N ILE A 290 25.49 25.47 19.00
CA ILE A 290 25.77 24.91 20.33
C ILE A 290 27.17 25.35 20.76
N LYS A 291 27.37 25.55 22.07
CA LYS A 291 28.69 25.79 22.68
C LYS A 291 29.43 24.46 22.85
N GLU A 292 30.72 24.43 22.54
CA GLU A 292 31.52 23.19 22.50
C GLU A 292 31.49 22.33 23.78
N ASP A 293 31.26 22.92 24.96
CA ASP A 293 31.15 22.18 26.23
C ASP A 293 29.84 21.35 26.37
N GLU A 294 28.78 21.68 25.62
CA GLU A 294 27.48 20.99 25.73
C GLU A 294 27.46 19.64 24.97
N THR A 295 28.45 19.39 24.11
CA THR A 295 28.57 18.11 23.40
C THR A 295 29.02 16.94 24.29
N ASP A 296 29.77 17.18 25.37
CA ASP A 296 30.23 16.12 26.28
C ASP A 296 29.17 15.69 27.31
N SER A 297 28.21 16.56 27.63
CA SER A 297 27.16 16.27 28.63
C SER A 297 25.95 15.50 28.05
N LYS A 298 25.71 15.57 26.73
CA LYS A 298 24.79 14.66 26.01
C LYS A 298 25.59 13.50 25.38
N LYS A 299 26.04 12.53 26.20
CA LYS A 299 26.81 11.32 25.82
C LYS A 299 26.54 10.81 24.39
N LEU A 300 27.29 11.32 23.42
CA LEU A 300 27.53 10.64 22.16
C LEU A 300 28.47 9.46 22.47
N ILE A 301 28.18 8.30 21.89
CA ILE A 301 29.01 7.11 22.07
C ILE A 301 30.38 7.41 21.43
N PRO A 302 31.50 7.39 22.18
CA PRO A 302 32.81 7.58 21.57
C PRO A 302 33.09 6.39 20.65
N ILE A 303 33.18 6.66 19.34
CA ILE A 303 33.56 5.66 18.35
C ILE A 303 35.05 5.35 18.56
N ARG A 304 35.36 4.34 19.38
CA ARG A 304 36.69 3.76 19.44
C ARG A 304 36.89 2.90 18.19
N VAL A 305 37.48 3.49 17.15
CA VAL A 305 38.06 2.73 16.05
C VAL A 305 39.32 2.03 16.58
N ALA A 306 39.24 0.71 16.74
CA ALA A 306 40.43 -0.10 16.99
C ALA A 306 41.12 -0.38 15.66
N SER A 307 42.10 0.45 15.31
CA SER A 307 42.99 0.24 14.15
C SER A 307 44.44 0.09 14.60
N THR A 308 44.75 -1.00 15.29
CA THR A 308 46.13 -1.47 15.48
C THR A 308 46.57 -2.28 14.27
N ILE A 309 47.32 -1.63 13.37
CA ILE A 309 48.25 -2.31 12.46
C ILE A 309 49.58 -1.53 12.57
N PRO A 310 50.72 -2.18 12.88
CA PRO A 310 52.00 -1.49 13.01
C PRO A 310 52.54 -1.10 11.63
N TYR A 311 52.91 0.17 11.46
CA TYR A 311 53.60 0.66 10.27
C TYR A 311 55.11 0.46 10.44
N THR A 312 55.73 -0.35 9.58
CA THR A 312 57.19 -0.48 9.51
C THR A 312 57.77 0.62 8.64
N ASP A 313 58.75 1.36 9.18
CA ASP A 313 59.63 2.25 8.42
C ASP A 313 60.25 1.54 7.21
N HIS A 314 60.34 2.24 6.05
CA HIS A 314 61.58 2.30 5.27
C HIS A 314 61.54 3.31 4.10
N MET A 315 62.64 4.07 3.98
CA MET A 315 63.18 4.78 2.80
C MET A 315 62.58 6.14 2.34
N LYS A 316 63.37 7.21 2.57
CA LYS A 316 64.11 8.05 1.56
C LYS A 316 63.37 8.39 0.23
N SER A 317 63.41 9.61 -0.35
CA SER A 317 64.35 10.74 -0.16
C SER A 317 63.96 12.03 -0.93
N LYS A 318 64.17 13.20 -0.29
CA LYS A 318 64.65 14.52 -0.83
C LYS A 318 63.92 15.37 -1.92
N ILE A 319 63.90 16.68 -1.59
CA ILE A 319 63.96 17.93 -2.41
C ILE A 319 62.64 18.53 -2.96
N GLY A 320 62.33 19.73 -2.43
CA GLY A 320 61.34 20.71 -2.90
C GLY A 320 61.52 22.03 -2.10
N PRO A 321 61.20 23.22 -2.65
CA PRO A 321 61.63 24.52 -2.10
C PRO A 321 60.87 24.96 -0.83
N PRO A 322 61.42 25.90 -0.03
CA PRO A 322 60.80 26.33 1.22
C PRO A 322 59.49 27.11 0.97
N PRO A 323 58.44 26.89 1.78
CA PRO A 323 57.20 27.64 1.69
C PRO A 323 57.38 29.09 2.19
N ILE A 324 56.77 30.02 1.46
CA ILE A 324 56.72 31.46 1.76
C ILE A 324 56.01 31.67 3.12
N PRO A 325 56.55 32.50 4.04
CA PRO A 325 55.90 32.76 5.32
C PRO A 325 54.60 33.56 5.12
N LEU A 326 53.47 32.95 5.49
CA LEU A 326 52.19 33.66 5.62
C LEU A 326 52.25 34.65 6.80
N PRO A 327 51.61 35.83 6.69
CA PRO A 327 51.73 36.89 7.68
C PRO A 327 51.16 36.49 9.04
N SER A 328 51.88 36.89 10.09
CA SER A 328 51.54 36.62 11.49
C SER A 328 50.18 37.18 11.88
N ILE A 329 49.26 36.31 12.31
CA ILE A 329 48.07 36.72 13.05
C ILE A 329 48.52 37.26 14.42
N TYR A 330 48.12 38.48 14.73
CA TYR A 330 48.44 39.18 15.97
C TYR A 330 47.98 38.37 17.21
N THR A 331 48.94 37.95 18.04
CA THR A 331 48.66 37.47 19.40
C THR A 331 48.39 38.64 20.34
N ALA A 332 47.15 39.11 20.36
CA ALA A 332 46.68 40.01 21.40
C ALA A 332 46.43 39.23 22.70
N SER A 333 47.36 39.34 23.64
CA SER A 333 47.22 38.78 24.99
C SER A 333 46.16 39.56 25.80
N GLY A 334 44.98 38.98 26.00
CA GLY A 334 43.91 39.54 26.83
C GLY A 334 42.80 38.52 27.00
N GLY A 335 42.56 38.06 28.23
CA GLY A 335 41.78 36.85 28.48
C GLY A 335 40.28 36.97 28.24
N SER A 336 39.79 36.35 27.16
CA SER A 336 38.49 35.67 27.16
C SER A 336 38.51 34.58 26.09
N ALA A 337 38.40 33.31 26.50
CA ALA A 337 38.30 32.20 25.55
C ALA A 337 36.94 32.27 24.85
N THR A 338 36.93 32.79 23.62
CA THR A 338 35.77 32.76 22.71
C THR A 338 35.48 31.32 22.31
N LYS A 339 34.73 30.61 23.18
CA LYS A 339 34.35 29.21 23.01
C LYS A 339 33.80 28.98 21.60
N ALA A 340 34.37 28.01 20.88
CA ALA A 340 34.00 27.78 19.49
C ALA A 340 32.51 27.44 19.38
N ILE A 341 31.84 28.15 18.48
CA ILE A 341 30.41 28.04 18.23
C ILE A 341 30.23 27.04 17.08
N LYS A 342 29.71 25.84 17.36
CA LYS A 342 29.48 24.79 16.35
C LYS A 342 28.02 24.76 15.89
N LEU A 343 27.80 24.43 14.62
CA LEU A 343 26.48 24.23 14.04
C LEU A 343 25.79 23.02 14.72
N ASN A 344 24.54 23.19 15.16
CA ASN A 344 23.80 22.13 15.84
C ASN A 344 23.31 21.08 14.82
N PRO A 345 23.73 19.80 14.93
CA PRO A 345 23.33 18.75 13.98
C PRO A 345 21.84 18.39 14.04
N ASN A 346 21.13 18.78 15.11
CA ASN A 346 19.69 18.54 15.31
C ASN A 346 18.81 19.76 14.98
N ALA A 347 19.43 20.93 14.75
CA ALA A 347 18.70 22.10 14.27
C ALA A 347 18.33 21.94 12.79
N ASP A 348 17.22 22.56 12.40
CA ASP A 348 16.78 22.65 11.01
C ASP A 348 17.85 23.35 10.14
N SER A 349 18.13 22.75 8.98
CA SER A 349 19.04 23.31 7.97
C SER A 349 18.35 24.32 7.05
N GLY A 350 17.01 24.26 6.93
CA GLY A 350 16.25 24.98 5.91
C GLY A 350 16.23 24.28 4.53
N HIS A 351 16.97 23.17 4.38
CA HIS A 351 16.93 22.31 3.20
C HIS A 351 15.93 21.17 3.40
N ALA A 352 15.37 20.66 2.30
CA ALA A 352 14.50 19.50 2.32
C ALA A 352 15.04 18.36 1.42
N LEU A 353 14.67 17.14 1.77
CA LEU A 353 14.77 15.97 0.91
C LEU A 353 13.41 15.80 0.23
N LEU A 354 13.41 15.67 -1.10
CA LEU A 354 12.22 15.37 -1.89
C LEU A 354 12.29 13.92 -2.34
N ALA A 355 11.22 13.13 -2.22
CA ALA A 355 11.14 11.79 -2.78
C ALA A 355 9.87 11.61 -3.62
N LEU A 356 10.04 11.07 -4.82
CA LEU A 356 8.96 10.69 -5.73
C LEU A 356 8.65 9.22 -5.54
N THR A 357 7.41 8.91 -5.17
CA THR A 357 6.92 7.54 -4.97
C THR A 357 5.62 7.32 -5.75
N GLU A 358 5.26 6.08 -6.03
CA GLU A 358 3.93 5.79 -6.58
C GLU A 358 2.82 6.31 -5.62
N SER A 359 1.71 6.80 -6.19
CA SER A 359 0.49 7.06 -5.42
C SER A 359 -0.43 5.84 -5.47
N PRO A 360 -0.73 5.21 -4.32
CA PRO A 360 -1.99 4.50 -4.13
C PRO A 360 -3.20 5.45 -4.27
N THR A 361 -4.38 4.89 -4.47
CA THR A 361 -5.63 5.67 -4.61
C THR A 361 -6.23 6.03 -3.25
N TYR A 362 -6.19 5.11 -2.28
CA TYR A 362 -6.74 5.32 -0.94
C TYR A 362 -5.87 4.68 0.14
N SER A 363 -5.96 5.16 1.40
CA SER A 363 -5.70 4.28 2.54
C SER A 363 -6.73 3.15 2.53
N ILE A 364 -6.41 1.98 3.07
CA ILE A 364 -7.36 0.86 3.09
C ILE A 364 -8.65 1.19 3.87
N TYR A 365 -8.58 2.13 4.84
CA TYR A 365 -9.76 2.66 5.51
C TYR A 365 -10.57 3.56 4.57
N GLY A 366 -9.93 4.44 3.79
CA GLY A 366 -10.62 5.26 2.78
C GLY A 366 -11.31 4.40 1.70
N TRP A 367 -10.68 3.32 1.25
CA TRP A 367 -11.25 2.37 0.27
C TRP A 367 -12.49 1.63 0.81
N GLY A 368 -12.48 1.25 2.09
CA GLY A 368 -13.60 0.61 2.77
C GLY A 368 -14.62 1.59 3.39
N SER A 369 -14.51 2.90 3.13
CA SER A 369 -15.38 3.93 3.72
C SER A 369 -16.22 4.68 2.69
N LYS A 370 -17.31 5.28 3.16
CA LYS A 370 -18.14 6.17 2.36
C LYS A 370 -17.39 7.49 2.11
N LEU A 371 -17.08 7.78 0.86
CA LEU A 371 -16.41 9.01 0.44
C LEU A 371 -17.44 10.00 -0.09
N TYR A 372 -17.35 11.26 0.36
CA TYR A 372 -18.24 12.34 -0.06
C TYR A 372 -17.44 13.56 -0.53
N GLU A 373 -17.83 14.10 -1.68
CA GLU A 373 -17.42 15.42 -2.14
C GLU A 373 -18.39 16.48 -1.61
N MET A 374 -17.86 17.60 -1.10
CA MET A 374 -18.67 18.73 -0.61
C MET A 374 -18.76 19.83 -1.66
N ASN A 375 -19.91 19.91 -2.34
CA ASN A 375 -20.24 20.98 -3.27
C ASN A 375 -21.16 21.98 -2.57
N GLY A 376 -20.55 22.91 -1.83
CA GLY A 376 -21.25 23.83 -0.94
C GLY A 376 -21.94 23.07 0.20
N ASN A 377 -23.27 23.19 0.29
CA ASN A 377 -24.07 22.47 1.28
C ASN A 377 -24.44 21.03 0.85
N ILE A 378 -24.20 20.66 -0.42
CA ILE A 378 -24.54 19.35 -0.96
C ILE A 378 -23.36 18.39 -0.77
N ARG A 379 -23.63 17.16 -0.32
CA ARG A 379 -22.66 16.08 -0.20
C ARG A 379 -22.93 15.03 -1.27
N ASN A 380 -22.12 15.01 -2.31
CA ASN A 380 -22.19 13.99 -3.36
C ASN A 380 -21.39 12.77 -2.90
N MET A 381 -22.02 11.58 -2.83
CA MET A 381 -21.30 10.36 -2.50
C MET A 381 -20.48 9.90 -3.72
N LEU A 382 -19.16 9.84 -3.57
CA LEU A 382 -18.23 9.34 -4.60
C LEU A 382 -18.06 7.82 -4.53
N SER A 383 -18.09 7.25 -3.32
CA SER A 383 -17.98 5.81 -3.07
C SER A 383 -18.81 5.40 -1.86
N SER A 384 -19.39 4.20 -1.91
CA SER A 384 -20.10 3.57 -0.79
C SER A 384 -19.16 2.87 0.20
N GLY A 385 -17.91 2.60 -0.19
CA GLY A 385 -16.96 1.76 0.56
C GLY A 385 -17.40 0.30 0.76
N PHE A 386 -18.52 -0.13 0.15
CA PHE A 386 -19.02 -1.49 0.23
C PHE A 386 -18.37 -2.36 -0.85
N HIS A 387 -17.87 -3.53 -0.46
CA HIS A 387 -17.23 -4.50 -1.33
C HIS A 387 -17.64 -5.91 -0.90
N ASP A 388 -17.84 -6.79 -1.88
CA ASP A 388 -18.28 -8.17 -1.65
C ASP A 388 -17.18 -9.03 -0.98
N GLU A 389 -17.58 -10.17 -0.42
CA GLU A 389 -16.69 -11.11 0.26
C GLU A 389 -15.50 -11.52 -0.61
N HIS A 390 -15.70 -11.88 -1.88
CA HIS A 390 -14.64 -12.34 -2.78
C HIS A 390 -13.57 -11.26 -3.02
N ILE A 391 -13.95 -9.98 -2.98
CA ILE A 391 -13.04 -8.83 -3.07
C ILE A 391 -12.24 -8.71 -1.78
N TRP A 392 -12.90 -8.82 -0.62
CA TRP A 392 -12.23 -8.79 0.68
C TRP A 392 -11.29 -9.97 0.92
N TYR A 393 -11.64 -11.20 0.51
CA TYR A 393 -10.75 -12.36 0.54
C TYR A 393 -9.46 -12.09 -0.26
N ASN A 394 -9.58 -11.38 -1.39
CA ASN A 394 -8.46 -11.05 -2.26
C ASN A 394 -7.54 -10.00 -1.62
N VAL A 395 -8.12 -8.92 -1.12
CA VAL A 395 -7.41 -7.87 -0.37
C VAL A 395 -6.74 -8.43 0.89
N LEU A 396 -7.42 -9.32 1.62
CA LEU A 396 -6.89 -9.99 2.81
C LEU A 396 -5.71 -10.92 2.48
N PHE A 397 -5.79 -11.68 1.38
CA PHE A 397 -4.66 -12.48 0.87
C PHE A 397 -3.45 -11.60 0.59
N GLN A 398 -3.62 -10.57 -0.23
CA GLN A 398 -2.54 -9.67 -0.64
C GLN A 398 -1.92 -8.94 0.56
N MET A 399 -2.74 -8.51 1.52
CA MET A 399 -2.29 -7.89 2.78
C MET A 399 -1.42 -8.85 3.60
N ILE A 400 -1.87 -10.10 3.81
CA ILE A 400 -1.13 -11.06 4.63
C ILE A 400 0.16 -11.51 3.92
N SER A 401 0.15 -11.70 2.59
CA SER A 401 1.36 -12.01 1.83
C SER A 401 2.40 -10.87 1.89
N ALA A 402 1.97 -9.61 1.86
CA ALA A 402 2.86 -8.46 2.02
C ALA A 402 3.48 -8.41 3.44
N LEU A 403 2.68 -8.66 4.47
CA LEU A 403 3.16 -8.74 5.86
C LEU A 403 4.13 -9.91 6.07
N TYR A 404 3.92 -11.03 5.39
CA TYR A 404 4.87 -12.15 5.42
C TYR A 404 6.21 -11.80 4.77
N VAL A 405 6.18 -11.07 3.64
CA VAL A 405 7.41 -10.57 2.99
C VAL A 405 8.17 -9.60 3.90
N LEU A 406 7.49 -8.67 4.60
CA LEU A 406 8.13 -7.82 5.61
C LEU A 406 8.83 -8.66 6.71
N GLN A 407 8.17 -9.73 7.19
CA GLN A 407 8.74 -10.63 8.19
C GLN A 407 9.98 -11.37 7.68
N ILE A 408 9.95 -11.94 6.46
CA ILE A 408 11.12 -12.60 5.83
C ILE A 408 12.30 -11.64 5.74
N HIS A 409 12.05 -10.40 5.30
CA HIS A 409 13.08 -9.39 5.10
C HIS A 409 13.47 -8.62 6.37
N ARG A 410 12.90 -8.97 7.54
CA ARG A 410 13.16 -8.34 8.85
C ARG A 410 12.93 -6.82 8.81
N ILE A 411 11.79 -6.41 8.26
CA ILE A 411 11.36 -5.01 8.17
C ILE A 411 10.18 -4.81 9.11
N VAL A 412 10.27 -3.82 9.99
CA VAL A 412 9.28 -3.50 11.01
C VAL A 412 8.99 -2.00 11.01
N PHE A 413 7.71 -1.64 10.88
CA PHE A 413 7.23 -0.31 11.21
C PHE A 413 6.82 -0.29 12.69
N TYR A 414 7.38 0.63 13.49
CA TYR A 414 6.98 0.75 14.90
C TYR A 414 5.58 1.34 15.01
N GLN A 415 4.79 0.84 15.96
CA GLN A 415 3.39 1.24 16.17
C GLN A 415 2.58 1.14 14.87
N PHE A 416 2.70 0.00 14.19
CA PHE A 416 1.89 -0.35 13.02
C PHE A 416 0.40 -0.03 13.25
N ARG A 417 -0.30 0.37 12.21
CA ARG A 417 -1.76 0.55 12.16
C ARG A 417 -2.20 0.36 10.72
N VAL A 418 -3.26 -0.43 10.49
CA VAL A 418 -3.65 -0.79 9.12
C VAL A 418 -3.94 0.42 8.25
N GLN A 419 -4.67 1.40 8.78
CA GLN A 419 -4.95 2.70 8.17
C GLN A 419 -3.70 3.51 7.74
N ASP A 420 -2.58 3.40 8.47
CA ASP A 420 -1.37 4.21 8.24
C ASP A 420 -0.43 3.60 7.19
N PHE A 421 -0.40 2.28 7.06
CA PHE A 421 0.66 1.54 6.36
C PHE A 421 0.15 0.65 5.21
N ILE A 422 -1.16 0.46 5.08
CA ILE A 422 -1.78 -0.37 4.04
C ILE A 422 -2.74 0.48 3.21
N TYR A 423 -2.57 0.37 1.90
CA TYR A 423 -3.20 1.21 0.89
C TYR A 423 -3.80 0.34 -0.22
N ILE A 424 -4.76 0.90 -0.95
CA ILE A 424 -5.33 0.29 -2.15
C ILE A 424 -5.03 1.17 -3.34
N LYS A 425 -4.58 0.54 -4.43
CA LYS A 425 -4.48 1.16 -5.76
C LYS A 425 -5.49 0.49 -6.68
N ASP A 426 -6.34 1.31 -7.27
CA ASP A 426 -7.30 0.88 -8.28
C ASP A 426 -6.54 0.55 -9.58
N LEU A 427 -6.90 -0.57 -10.20
CA LEU A 427 -6.37 -1.02 -11.48
C LEU A 427 -7.44 -0.87 -12.56
N LYS A 428 -7.03 -0.45 -13.76
CA LYS A 428 -7.93 -0.42 -14.92
C LYS A 428 -8.27 -1.86 -15.31
N LYS A 429 -9.56 -2.23 -15.28
CA LYS A 429 -10.03 -3.56 -15.72
C LYS A 429 -9.92 -3.64 -17.25
N THR A 430 -9.00 -4.46 -17.74
CA THR A 430 -8.85 -4.79 -19.17
C THR A 430 -9.61 -6.07 -19.50
N SER A 431 -10.69 -5.93 -20.26
CA SER A 431 -11.58 -7.00 -20.77
C SER A 431 -12.53 -7.65 -19.75
N ASN A 432 -13.40 -8.53 -20.26
CA ASN A 432 -14.40 -9.29 -19.48
C ASN A 432 -13.81 -10.55 -18.81
N ALA A 433 -12.62 -11.02 -19.23
CA ALA A 433 -11.94 -12.13 -18.59
C ALA A 433 -11.11 -11.61 -17.40
N THR A 434 -11.18 -12.30 -16.26
CA THR A 434 -10.49 -11.85 -15.04
C THR A 434 -9.12 -12.52 -14.95
N ASN A 435 -8.12 -11.91 -15.60
CA ASN A 435 -6.71 -12.29 -15.48
C ASN A 435 -6.31 -12.45 -14.00
N TYR A 436 -5.28 -13.24 -13.69
CA TYR A 436 -4.88 -13.52 -12.30
C TYR A 436 -3.37 -13.41 -12.05
N TRP A 437 -2.99 -13.33 -10.78
CA TRP A 437 -1.60 -13.40 -10.33
C TRP A 437 -1.32 -14.75 -9.69
N LYS A 438 -0.13 -15.32 -9.96
CA LYS A 438 0.31 -16.59 -9.37
C LYS A 438 1.32 -16.33 -8.28
N TYR A 439 0.94 -16.52 -7.03
CA TYR A 439 1.85 -16.44 -5.88
C TYR A 439 2.37 -17.83 -5.53
N ILE A 440 3.69 -17.99 -5.44
CA ILE A 440 4.33 -19.23 -5.00
C ILE A 440 4.94 -18.95 -3.63
N ILE A 441 4.29 -19.45 -2.57
CA ILE A 441 4.63 -19.15 -1.17
C ILE A 441 5.05 -20.45 -0.48
N ASP A 442 6.32 -20.55 -0.06
CA ASP A 442 6.93 -21.76 0.49
C ASP A 442 6.67 -23.03 -0.34
N GLY A 443 6.70 -22.88 -1.67
CA GLY A 443 6.46 -23.95 -2.64
C GLY A 443 4.99 -24.22 -3.00
N ILE A 444 4.01 -23.68 -2.26
CA ILE A 444 2.58 -23.81 -2.58
C ILE A 444 2.19 -22.75 -3.61
N GLU A 445 1.47 -23.14 -4.67
CA GLU A 445 0.95 -22.22 -5.69
C GLU A 445 -0.46 -21.73 -5.35
N TYR A 446 -0.65 -20.40 -5.39
CA TYR A 446 -1.93 -19.72 -5.17
C TYR A 446 -2.26 -18.85 -6.40
N TYR A 447 -3.50 -18.94 -6.87
CA TYR A 447 -4.05 -18.29 -8.07
C TYR A 447 -5.02 -17.20 -7.61
N VAL A 448 -4.60 -15.94 -7.65
CA VAL A 448 -5.33 -14.80 -7.08
C VAL A 448 -5.89 -13.94 -8.21
N PRO A 449 -7.21 -13.88 -8.43
CA PRO A 449 -7.80 -13.14 -9.55
C PRO A 449 -7.56 -11.63 -9.42
N ASN A 450 -7.38 -10.92 -10.53
CA ASN A 450 -7.28 -9.47 -10.55
C ASN A 450 -8.69 -8.84 -10.51
N VAL A 451 -9.23 -8.70 -9.31
CA VAL A 451 -10.55 -8.07 -9.07
C VAL A 451 -10.57 -6.54 -9.34
N GLY A 452 -9.44 -5.95 -9.73
CA GLY A 452 -9.28 -4.51 -9.97
C GLY A 452 -8.61 -3.72 -8.84
N TYR A 453 -8.10 -4.40 -7.80
CA TYR A 453 -7.47 -3.77 -6.63
C TYR A 453 -6.11 -4.40 -6.31
N LEU A 454 -5.08 -3.56 -6.19
CA LEU A 454 -3.76 -3.94 -5.71
C LEU A 454 -3.54 -3.38 -4.29
N VAL A 455 -3.27 -4.25 -3.33
CA VAL A 455 -2.85 -3.83 -1.98
C VAL A 455 -1.40 -3.37 -2.05
N MET A 456 -1.12 -2.19 -1.49
CA MET A 456 0.22 -1.61 -1.43
C MET A 456 0.59 -1.27 0.02
N VAL A 457 1.76 -1.72 0.46
CA VAL A 457 2.36 -1.36 1.74
C VAL A 457 3.29 -0.16 1.54
N ASP A 458 3.17 0.81 2.44
CA ASP A 458 3.98 2.02 2.48
C ASP A 458 4.29 2.44 3.92
N SER A 459 5.39 3.16 4.12
CA SER A 459 5.85 3.61 5.44
C SER A 459 5.12 4.85 5.97
N ASN A 460 4.57 5.71 5.10
CA ASN A 460 3.86 6.97 5.41
C ASN A 460 4.54 7.89 6.47
N PHE A 461 5.83 7.70 6.70
CA PHE A 461 6.68 8.37 7.69
C PHE A 461 6.06 8.61 9.10
N LYS A 462 5.09 7.81 9.58
CA LYS A 462 4.33 8.12 10.82
C LYS A 462 5.19 8.24 12.08
N ASP A 463 4.83 9.19 12.95
CA ASP A 463 5.57 9.47 14.19
C ASP A 463 5.29 8.43 15.28
N ILE A 464 6.35 8.01 15.98
CA ILE A 464 6.24 7.15 17.16
C ILE A 464 5.72 7.99 18.34
N LYS A 465 4.54 7.66 18.86
CA LYS A 465 3.98 8.27 20.06
C LYS A 465 4.90 7.98 21.26
N LYS A 466 5.37 9.04 21.92
CA LYS A 466 6.08 8.94 23.20
C LYS A 466 5.08 8.62 24.32
N SER A 467 5.51 7.84 25.30
CA SER A 467 4.73 7.56 26.51
C SER A 467 5.16 8.53 27.61
N ASP A 468 4.35 9.54 27.90
CA ASP A 468 4.70 10.61 28.85
C ASP A 468 4.80 10.13 30.32
N TYR A 469 4.28 8.94 30.62
CA TYR A 469 4.18 8.39 31.97
C TYR A 469 5.44 7.68 32.51
N THR A 470 6.50 7.53 31.71
CA THR A 470 7.72 6.84 32.17
C THR A 470 8.75 7.81 32.78
N MET A 471 8.81 7.85 34.11
CA MET A 471 9.80 8.59 34.92
C MET A 471 11.28 8.28 34.62
N LYS A 472 11.57 7.26 33.80
CA LYS A 472 12.91 6.99 33.24
C LYS A 472 12.88 7.25 31.73
N LYS A 473 13.53 8.35 31.29
CA LYS A 473 13.88 8.55 29.87
C LYS A 473 14.75 7.39 29.41
N ASN A 474 14.16 6.47 28.66
CA ASN A 474 14.86 5.33 28.11
C ASN A 474 15.65 5.81 26.89
N ASN A 475 16.91 6.23 27.09
CA ASN A 475 17.73 6.98 26.13
C ASN A 475 18.11 6.25 24.81
N LYS A 476 17.52 5.09 24.51
CA LYS A 476 17.69 4.44 23.21
C LYS A 476 16.70 5.04 22.20
N GLN A 477 17.21 5.86 21.29
CA GLN A 477 16.46 6.38 20.14
C GLN A 477 15.81 5.22 19.38
N ARG A 478 14.49 5.28 19.22
CA ARG A 478 13.72 4.36 18.37
C ARG A 478 13.49 5.06 17.04
N TYR A 479 13.98 4.45 15.96
CA TYR A 479 13.71 4.88 14.59
C TYR A 479 12.31 4.44 14.14
N LYS A 480 11.69 5.15 13.20
CA LYS A 480 10.36 4.81 12.64
C LYS A 480 10.33 3.42 12.00
N ILE A 481 11.40 3.10 11.26
CA ILE A 481 11.62 1.79 10.61
C ILE A 481 12.74 1.04 11.35
N ALA A 482 12.43 -0.13 11.91
CA ALA A 482 13.38 -1.08 12.47
C ALA A 482 13.72 -2.17 11.43
N THR A 483 15.01 -2.40 11.24
CA THR A 483 15.54 -3.47 10.37
C THR A 483 17.04 -3.65 10.58
N ASN A 484 17.54 -4.82 10.21
CA ASN A 484 18.95 -5.21 10.30
C ASN A 484 19.74 -5.03 8.98
N PHE A 485 19.09 -4.79 7.82
CA PHE A 485 19.83 -4.50 6.58
C PHE A 485 20.49 -3.12 6.58
N LEU A 486 19.97 -2.17 7.39
CA LEU A 486 20.59 -0.87 7.65
C LEU A 486 21.72 -0.93 8.70
N GLY A 487 22.28 -2.11 8.93
CA GLY A 487 23.22 -2.43 10.01
C GLY A 487 22.53 -3.21 11.15
N LYS A 488 23.21 -4.25 11.64
CA LYS A 488 22.72 -5.12 12.72
C LYS A 488 22.63 -4.35 14.06
N LYS A 489 21.47 -3.77 14.34
CA LYS A 489 21.16 -3.03 15.58
C LYS A 489 20.12 -3.74 16.45
N TYR A 490 19.40 -4.72 15.89
CA TYR A 490 18.27 -5.40 16.54
C TYR A 490 18.49 -6.92 16.58
N ASP A 491 17.90 -7.57 17.57
CA ASP A 491 17.80 -9.04 17.58
C ASP A 491 16.74 -9.51 16.57
N ASP A 492 17.06 -10.54 15.79
CA ASP A 492 16.14 -11.06 14.77
C ASP A 492 14.87 -11.66 15.39
N LYS A 493 14.94 -12.26 16.59
CA LYS A 493 13.75 -12.76 17.29
C LYS A 493 12.83 -11.63 17.73
N GLN A 494 13.38 -10.50 18.19
CA GLN A 494 12.62 -9.27 18.44
C GLN A 494 11.97 -8.72 17.17
N LEU A 495 12.68 -8.68 16.04
CA LEU A 495 12.10 -8.23 14.77
C LEU A 495 10.96 -9.15 14.30
N ILE A 496 11.12 -10.46 14.38
CA ILE A 496 10.07 -11.44 14.06
C ILE A 496 8.83 -11.22 14.94
N THR A 497 9.03 -11.05 16.25
CA THR A 497 7.94 -10.80 17.22
C THR A 497 7.19 -9.51 16.89
N LEU A 498 7.90 -8.44 16.52
CA LEU A 498 7.30 -7.17 16.14
C LEU A 498 6.55 -7.26 14.78
N SER A 499 7.14 -7.93 13.77
CA SER A 499 6.45 -8.22 12.50
C SER A 499 5.17 -9.03 12.73
N PHE A 500 5.22 -10.03 13.61
CA PHE A 500 4.05 -10.82 13.96
C PHE A 500 3.00 -10.00 14.73
N SER A 501 3.40 -9.05 15.58
CA SER A 501 2.46 -8.14 16.23
C SER A 501 1.70 -7.25 15.22
N ALA A 502 2.37 -6.80 14.15
CA ALA A 502 1.72 -6.07 13.05
C ALA A 502 0.71 -6.95 12.30
N PHE A 503 1.05 -8.23 12.06
CA PHE A 503 0.10 -9.20 11.51
C PHE A 503 -1.13 -9.38 12.41
N LYS A 504 -0.97 -9.64 13.72
CA LYS A 504 -2.10 -9.79 14.65
C LYS A 504 -3.00 -8.56 14.68
N GLN A 505 -2.43 -7.37 14.56
CA GLN A 505 -3.20 -6.13 14.49
C GLN A 505 -3.94 -5.97 13.15
N ALA A 506 -3.34 -6.42 12.05
CA ALA A 506 -3.98 -6.40 10.73
C ALA A 506 -5.21 -7.32 10.67
N ILE A 507 -5.10 -8.52 11.26
CA ILE A 507 -6.20 -9.48 11.34
C ILE A 507 -7.14 -9.28 12.54
N SER A 508 -6.90 -8.28 13.40
CA SER A 508 -7.74 -8.11 14.61
C SER A 508 -9.14 -7.61 14.23
N PRO A 509 -10.22 -8.30 14.68
CA PRO A 509 -11.59 -7.84 14.45
C PRO A 509 -11.85 -6.42 15.01
N ASN A 510 -11.16 -6.06 16.10
CA ASN A 510 -11.25 -4.73 16.71
C ASN A 510 -10.75 -3.60 15.79
N THR A 511 -9.79 -3.88 14.91
CA THR A 511 -9.30 -2.92 13.91
C THR A 511 -10.43 -2.49 12.96
N TRP A 512 -11.29 -3.44 12.60
CA TRP A 512 -12.39 -3.29 11.64
C TRP A 512 -13.76 -3.11 12.30
N GLY A 513 -13.79 -3.00 13.63
CA GLY A 513 -15.00 -2.92 14.43
C GLY A 513 -15.59 -1.51 14.53
N LYS A 514 -16.15 -1.19 15.71
CA LYS A 514 -16.93 0.05 15.93
C LYS A 514 -16.20 1.33 15.51
N THR A 515 -14.90 1.45 15.76
CA THR A 515 -14.09 2.62 15.42
C THR A 515 -13.97 2.86 13.91
N PHE A 516 -13.89 1.78 13.12
CA PHE A 516 -13.87 1.87 11.66
C PHE A 516 -15.23 2.32 11.14
N THR A 517 -16.32 1.67 11.60
CA THR A 517 -17.68 2.03 11.20
C THR A 517 -18.13 3.43 11.66
N SER A 518 -17.68 3.90 12.84
CA SER A 518 -17.97 5.26 13.32
C SER A 518 -17.27 6.34 12.51
N ASN A 519 -16.17 5.98 11.82
CA ASN A 519 -15.42 6.87 10.94
C ASN A 519 -15.90 6.79 9.48
N GLY A 520 -17.10 6.25 9.23
CA GLY A 520 -17.68 6.13 7.88
C GLY A 520 -17.33 4.83 7.14
N GLY A 521 -16.61 3.91 7.78
CA GLY A 521 -16.34 2.56 7.27
C GLY A 521 -17.62 1.75 7.06
N SER A 522 -17.68 1.03 5.94
CA SER A 522 -18.72 0.03 5.68
C SER A 522 -18.33 -1.28 6.35
N ARG A 523 -19.27 -1.91 7.07
CA ARG A 523 -19.03 -3.18 7.79
C ARG A 523 -18.55 -4.26 6.81
N LEU A 524 -17.51 -5.01 7.21
CA LEU A 524 -17.00 -6.15 6.44
C LEU A 524 -18.04 -7.29 6.38
N PRO A 525 -18.05 -8.11 5.32
CA PRO A 525 -18.87 -9.33 5.25
C PRO A 525 -18.60 -10.26 6.44
N ASP A 526 -19.65 -10.91 6.95
CA ASP A 526 -19.57 -11.69 8.19
C ASP A 526 -18.64 -12.92 8.07
N GLU A 527 -18.51 -13.50 6.87
CA GLU A 527 -17.52 -14.56 6.59
C GLU A 527 -16.08 -14.08 6.80
N ILE A 528 -15.76 -12.86 6.34
CA ILE A 528 -14.44 -12.24 6.49
C ILE A 528 -14.17 -11.98 7.97
N ILE A 529 -15.15 -11.46 8.71
CA ILE A 529 -15.04 -11.25 10.16
C ILE A 529 -14.79 -12.59 10.87
N SER A 530 -15.55 -13.63 10.55
CA SER A 530 -15.38 -14.98 11.12
C SER A 530 -14.00 -15.58 10.81
N LEU A 531 -13.51 -15.42 9.58
CA LEU A 531 -12.16 -15.84 9.20
C LEU A 531 -11.11 -15.10 10.04
N MET A 532 -11.22 -13.78 10.13
CA MET A 532 -10.27 -12.95 10.87
C MET A 532 -10.29 -13.25 12.37
N GLU A 533 -11.46 -13.53 12.95
CA GLU A 533 -11.61 -14.03 14.32
C GLU A 533 -10.89 -15.37 14.52
N LYS A 534 -11.15 -16.37 13.65
CA LYS A 534 -10.47 -17.68 13.70
C LYS A 534 -8.95 -17.51 13.67
N MET A 535 -8.43 -16.72 12.72
CA MET A 535 -7.00 -16.43 12.58
C MET A 535 -6.42 -15.69 13.81
N TYR A 536 -7.13 -14.68 14.31
CA TYR A 536 -6.68 -13.84 15.42
C TYR A 536 -6.64 -14.62 16.75
N ASN A 537 -7.61 -15.49 16.98
CA ASN A 537 -7.68 -16.35 18.15
C ASN A 537 -6.52 -17.35 18.17
N GLU A 538 -6.24 -18.01 17.04
CA GLU A 538 -5.07 -18.89 16.92
C GLU A 538 -3.75 -18.13 17.11
N ALA A 539 -3.58 -16.97 16.44
CA ALA A 539 -2.39 -16.13 16.57
C ALA A 539 -2.20 -15.51 17.98
N SER A 540 -3.25 -15.51 18.81
CA SER A 540 -3.22 -15.02 20.18
C SER A 540 -2.99 -16.12 21.23
N SER A 541 -2.95 -17.39 20.82
CA SER A 541 -2.63 -18.51 21.72
C SER A 541 -1.17 -18.45 22.21
N PRO A 542 -0.84 -19.00 23.41
CA PRO A 542 0.52 -18.95 23.95
C PRO A 542 1.56 -19.62 23.07
N ASP A 543 1.20 -20.74 22.44
CA ASP A 543 2.05 -21.56 21.58
C ASP A 543 1.86 -21.25 20.08
N ALA A 544 1.26 -20.09 19.76
CA ALA A 544 1.00 -19.67 18.39
C ALA A 544 2.28 -19.66 17.53
N PRO A 545 2.26 -20.28 16.33
CA PRO A 545 3.33 -20.10 15.35
C PRO A 545 3.50 -18.60 15.04
N GLN A 546 4.69 -18.03 15.26
CA GLN A 546 4.93 -16.61 14.94
C GLN A 546 5.20 -16.36 13.44
N ASP A 547 5.15 -17.40 12.63
CA ASP A 547 5.46 -17.40 11.20
C ASP A 547 4.19 -17.14 10.38
N ILE A 548 4.13 -15.99 9.69
CA ILE A 548 2.91 -15.58 8.97
C ILE A 548 2.62 -16.54 7.80
N GLY A 549 3.64 -17.21 7.24
CA GLY A 549 3.49 -18.21 6.18
C GLY A 549 2.64 -19.40 6.58
N TYR A 550 2.62 -19.76 7.88
CA TYR A 550 1.72 -20.79 8.43
C TYR A 550 0.26 -20.42 8.17
N TYR A 551 -0.14 -19.20 8.54
CA TYR A 551 -1.52 -18.72 8.41
C TYR A 551 -1.96 -18.62 6.96
N ILE A 552 -1.09 -18.17 6.05
CA ILE A 552 -1.38 -18.23 4.61
C ILE A 552 -1.67 -19.67 4.19
N SER A 553 -0.77 -20.60 4.53
CA SER A 553 -0.92 -22.01 4.14
C SER A 553 -2.10 -22.74 4.79
N LYS A 554 -2.68 -22.19 5.87
CA LYS A 554 -3.84 -22.78 6.56
C LYS A 554 -5.17 -22.17 6.13
N TYR A 555 -5.22 -20.85 5.98
CA TYR A 555 -6.46 -20.10 5.81
C TYR A 555 -6.70 -19.60 4.38
N MET A 556 -5.67 -19.57 3.53
CA MET A 556 -5.77 -19.11 2.14
C MET A 556 -5.76 -20.26 1.12
N ILE A 557 -6.00 -21.50 1.57
CA ILE A 557 -6.01 -22.69 0.70
C ILE A 557 -7.05 -22.58 -0.42
N ARG A 558 -8.13 -21.79 -0.24
CA ARG A 558 -9.14 -21.52 -1.29
C ARG A 558 -8.58 -20.94 -2.59
N TYR A 559 -7.38 -20.36 -2.57
CA TYR A 559 -6.69 -19.87 -3.77
C TYR A 559 -5.75 -20.91 -4.40
N THR A 560 -5.63 -22.11 -3.86
CA THR A 560 -4.87 -23.21 -4.49
C THR A 560 -5.70 -23.87 -5.61
N ASN A 561 -5.10 -24.83 -6.32
CA ASN A 561 -5.73 -25.47 -7.49
C ASN A 561 -7.11 -26.07 -7.16
N ASN A 562 -8.16 -25.67 -7.88
CA ASN A 562 -9.54 -26.02 -7.57
C ASN A 562 -9.90 -27.52 -7.71
N ARG A 563 -8.99 -28.35 -8.24
CA ARG A 563 -9.14 -29.81 -8.26
C ARG A 563 -8.78 -30.48 -6.93
N ILE A 564 -8.12 -29.80 -6.00
CA ILE A 564 -7.75 -30.39 -4.69
C ILE A 564 -9.03 -30.78 -3.92
N GLY A 565 -9.09 -32.03 -3.45
CA GLY A 565 -10.27 -32.65 -2.84
C GLY A 565 -11.21 -33.34 -3.83
N THR A 566 -11.12 -33.05 -5.13
CA THR A 566 -11.95 -33.69 -6.16
C THR A 566 -11.46 -35.10 -6.49
N LEU A 567 -12.39 -35.97 -6.89
CA LEU A 567 -12.10 -37.31 -7.40
C LEU A 567 -11.43 -37.23 -8.79
N LEU A 568 -10.61 -38.23 -9.09
CA LEU A 568 -10.04 -38.43 -10.43
C LEU A 568 -11.09 -39.05 -11.36
N THR A 569 -11.10 -38.63 -12.63
CA THR A 569 -11.84 -39.33 -13.69
C THR A 569 -11.08 -40.57 -14.16
N GLU A 570 -11.75 -41.51 -14.83
CA GLU A 570 -11.14 -42.73 -15.38
C GLU A 570 -9.89 -42.42 -16.23
N SER A 571 -9.99 -41.44 -17.12
CA SER A 571 -8.88 -40.92 -17.93
C SER A 571 -7.75 -40.24 -17.14
N GLU A 572 -8.00 -39.81 -15.90
CA GLU A 572 -6.96 -39.25 -15.02
C GLU A 572 -6.21 -40.36 -14.25
N ILE A 573 -6.83 -41.52 -14.02
CA ILE A 573 -6.21 -42.66 -13.32
C ILE A 573 -5.01 -43.22 -14.11
N GLU A 574 -5.07 -43.20 -15.45
CA GLU A 574 -3.95 -43.61 -16.33
C GLU A 574 -2.64 -42.82 -16.10
N TYR A 575 -2.73 -41.61 -15.52
CA TYR A 575 -1.57 -40.76 -15.24
C TYR A 575 -0.99 -40.96 -13.83
N ILE A 576 -1.50 -41.91 -13.04
CA ILE A 576 -0.94 -42.23 -11.72
C ILE A 576 0.39 -42.98 -11.88
N ARG A 577 1.43 -42.54 -11.17
CA ARG A 577 2.74 -43.19 -11.12
C ARG A 577 3.03 -43.72 -9.72
N GLU A 578 3.00 -45.04 -9.60
CA GLU A 578 3.56 -45.77 -8.47
C GLU A 578 5.10 -45.77 -8.56
N SER A 579 5.73 -44.67 -8.14
CA SER A 579 7.19 -44.58 -8.16
C SER A 579 7.82 -45.24 -6.92
N GLU A 580 8.84 -46.06 -7.12
CA GLU A 580 9.63 -46.69 -6.04
C GLU A 580 10.20 -45.68 -5.03
N THR A 581 10.50 -44.44 -5.47
CA THR A 581 11.00 -43.37 -4.59
C THR A 581 9.92 -42.34 -4.26
N LYS A 582 9.03 -42.70 -3.33
CA LYS A 582 8.04 -41.79 -2.69
C LYS A 582 8.72 -40.63 -1.93
N LYS A 583 9.24 -39.63 -2.64
CA LYS A 583 9.75 -38.36 -2.11
C LYS A 583 8.86 -37.23 -2.62
N PHE A 584 8.11 -36.63 -1.71
CA PHE A 584 7.15 -35.55 -1.99
C PHE A 584 7.68 -34.21 -1.52
N LYS A 585 7.36 -33.14 -2.24
CA LYS A 585 7.70 -31.76 -1.88
C LYS A 585 6.47 -31.02 -1.34
N LYS A 586 6.68 -30.07 -0.43
CA LYS A 586 5.62 -29.14 -0.02
C LYS A 586 5.12 -28.36 -1.26
N GLY A 587 3.81 -28.27 -1.42
CA GLY A 587 3.15 -27.68 -2.58
C GLY A 587 2.96 -28.61 -3.78
N GLU A 588 3.46 -29.85 -3.73
CA GLU A 588 3.21 -30.85 -4.78
C GLU A 588 1.75 -31.33 -4.70
N ILE A 589 1.03 -31.28 -5.82
CA ILE A 589 -0.28 -31.92 -5.95
C ILE A 589 -0.06 -33.39 -6.30
N VAL A 590 -0.66 -34.28 -5.51
CA VAL A 590 -0.49 -35.73 -5.60
C VAL A 590 -1.87 -36.41 -5.55
N THR A 591 -1.89 -37.72 -5.76
CA THR A 591 -3.12 -38.53 -5.71
C THR A 591 -3.13 -39.35 -4.42
N HIS A 592 -4.28 -39.39 -3.74
CA HIS A 592 -4.50 -40.13 -2.50
C HIS A 592 -5.56 -41.22 -2.72
N LEU A 593 -5.20 -42.47 -2.42
CA LEU A 593 -6.11 -43.61 -2.45
C LEU A 593 -7.05 -43.55 -1.23
N VAL A 594 -8.36 -43.38 -1.47
CA VAL A 594 -9.39 -43.26 -0.42
C VAL A 594 -10.12 -44.59 -0.19
N ALA A 595 -10.41 -45.31 -1.27
CA ALA A 595 -11.04 -46.63 -1.29
C ALA A 595 -10.52 -47.41 -2.50
N HIS A 596 -10.98 -48.65 -2.71
CA HIS A 596 -10.56 -49.47 -3.86
C HIS A 596 -10.75 -48.70 -5.18
N GLU A 597 -9.65 -48.56 -5.95
CA GLU A 597 -9.55 -47.80 -7.21
C GLU A 597 -10.02 -46.33 -7.16
N THR A 598 -10.29 -45.78 -5.97
CA THR A 598 -10.89 -44.46 -5.79
C THR A 598 -9.85 -43.47 -5.30
N TYR A 599 -9.43 -42.56 -6.20
CA TYR A 599 -8.39 -41.57 -5.93
C TYR A 599 -8.95 -40.14 -5.84
N LYS A 600 -8.43 -39.34 -4.91
CA LYS A 600 -8.63 -37.87 -4.84
C LYS A 600 -7.33 -37.12 -5.11
N PHE A 601 -7.41 -35.94 -5.72
CA PHE A 601 -6.28 -35.00 -5.74
C PHE A 601 -6.09 -34.37 -4.35
N VAL A 602 -4.87 -34.32 -3.86
CA VAL A 602 -4.53 -33.72 -2.56
C VAL A 602 -3.25 -32.89 -2.65
N LEU A 603 -3.13 -31.87 -1.82
CA LEU A 603 -1.96 -30.98 -1.78
C LEU A 603 -1.02 -31.38 -0.63
N VAL A 604 0.26 -31.57 -0.89
CA VAL A 604 1.24 -31.90 0.17
C VAL A 604 1.62 -30.65 0.95
N MET A 605 1.25 -30.60 2.23
CA MET A 605 1.51 -29.46 3.13
C MET A 605 2.84 -29.60 3.88
N GLY A 606 3.29 -30.83 4.12
CA GLY A 606 4.58 -31.14 4.74
C GLY A 606 4.70 -32.59 5.18
N THR A 607 5.89 -32.96 5.65
CA THR A 607 6.17 -34.29 6.19
C THR A 607 6.20 -34.22 7.72
N LEU A 608 5.37 -35.02 8.39
CA LEU A 608 5.34 -35.08 9.87
C LEU A 608 6.36 -36.11 10.41
N SER A 609 6.50 -37.24 9.71
CA SER A 609 7.46 -38.29 10.01
C SER A 609 7.84 -39.04 8.74
N ASN A 610 8.79 -39.98 8.81
CA ASN A 610 9.18 -40.78 7.64
C ASN A 610 8.02 -41.59 7.02
N SER A 611 6.95 -41.85 7.79
CA SER A 611 5.76 -42.62 7.38
C SER A 611 4.47 -41.80 7.25
N GLN A 612 4.41 -40.57 7.77
CA GLN A 612 3.20 -39.73 7.74
C GLN A 612 3.43 -38.38 7.06
N ILE A 613 2.48 -38.01 6.20
CA ILE A 613 2.48 -36.77 5.42
C ILE A 613 1.22 -35.99 5.74
N LEU A 614 1.38 -34.70 5.98
CA LEU A 614 0.28 -33.76 6.13
C LEU A 614 -0.17 -33.31 4.74
N ILE A 615 -1.43 -33.55 4.42
CA ILE A 615 -2.07 -33.14 3.17
C ILE A 615 -3.19 -32.14 3.44
N ALA A 616 -3.53 -31.33 2.43
CA ALA A 616 -4.80 -30.60 2.36
C ALA A 616 -5.72 -31.26 1.31
N THR A 617 -7.00 -31.37 1.65
CA THR A 617 -8.07 -32.00 0.88
C THR A 617 -9.41 -31.40 1.28
N ARG A 618 -10.47 -31.66 0.53
CA ARG A 618 -11.85 -31.47 0.99
C ARG A 618 -12.36 -32.75 1.66
N GLU A 619 -13.37 -32.66 2.52
CA GLU A 619 -14.03 -33.83 3.11
C GLU A 619 -14.91 -34.49 2.04
N ASN A 620 -15.92 -33.78 1.53
CA ASN A 620 -16.64 -34.10 0.30
C ASN A 620 -16.07 -33.31 -0.90
N PRO A 621 -16.13 -33.82 -2.14
CA PRO A 621 -15.63 -33.10 -3.32
C PRO A 621 -16.28 -31.72 -3.51
N ASP A 622 -17.55 -31.60 -3.14
CA ASP A 622 -18.40 -30.42 -3.33
C ASP A 622 -18.32 -29.40 -2.18
N ASP A 623 -17.61 -29.71 -1.08
CA ASP A 623 -17.41 -28.76 0.02
C ASP A 623 -16.44 -27.64 -0.41
N ASP A 624 -16.78 -26.38 -0.14
CA ASP A 624 -15.87 -25.26 -0.42
C ASP A 624 -14.69 -25.17 0.56
N ASP A 625 -14.88 -25.65 1.80
CA ASP A 625 -13.86 -25.66 2.85
C ASP A 625 -12.82 -26.78 2.65
N MET A 626 -11.54 -26.42 2.76
CA MET A 626 -10.43 -27.38 2.77
C MET A 626 -9.95 -27.69 4.19
N ILE A 627 -9.74 -28.97 4.46
CA ILE A 627 -9.23 -29.53 5.71
C ILE A 627 -7.80 -30.04 5.55
N THR A 628 -7.02 -30.00 6.63
CA THR A 628 -5.69 -30.62 6.68
C THR A 628 -5.73 -31.95 7.44
N LYS A 629 -5.22 -33.02 6.84
CA LYS A 629 -5.23 -34.38 7.39
C LYS A 629 -3.85 -35.03 7.33
N SER A 630 -3.48 -35.80 8.36
CA SER A 630 -2.31 -36.69 8.30
C SER A 630 -2.70 -38.01 7.64
N VAL A 631 -1.93 -38.46 6.64
CA VAL A 631 -2.15 -39.73 5.93
C VAL A 631 -0.87 -40.56 5.86
N PRO A 632 -0.97 -41.90 5.79
CA PRO A 632 0.18 -42.75 5.55
C PRO A 632 0.80 -42.42 4.19
N LYS A 633 2.11 -42.26 4.17
CA LYS A 633 2.91 -41.97 2.98
C LYS A 633 2.65 -42.96 1.82
N ASP A 634 2.27 -44.19 2.15
CA ASP A 634 2.06 -45.23 1.14
C ASP A 634 0.76 -45.13 0.35
N THR A 635 -0.24 -44.43 0.89
CA THR A 635 -1.52 -44.14 0.21
C THR A 635 -1.42 -43.02 -0.82
N LEU A 636 -0.22 -42.44 -1.00
CA LEU A 636 0.05 -41.33 -1.92
C LEU A 636 0.86 -41.79 -3.14
N SER A 637 0.39 -41.39 -4.33
CA SER A 637 1.04 -41.63 -5.61
C SER A 637 1.21 -40.33 -6.41
N LYS A 638 2.23 -40.26 -7.26
CA LYS A 638 2.52 -39.05 -8.05
C LYS A 638 1.64 -39.00 -9.29
N PHE A 639 1.26 -37.79 -9.71
CA PHE A 639 0.54 -37.56 -10.95
C PHE A 639 1.52 -37.20 -12.07
N ALA A 640 1.39 -37.82 -13.24
CA ALA A 640 2.34 -37.68 -14.34
C ALA A 640 2.15 -36.40 -15.18
N SER A 641 0.94 -35.86 -15.19
CA SER A 641 0.53 -34.72 -16.04
C SER A 641 0.40 -33.43 -15.23
N LYS A 642 0.11 -32.31 -15.90
CA LYS A 642 -0.32 -31.07 -15.21
C LYS A 642 -1.78 -31.22 -14.79
N VAL A 643 -2.10 -30.86 -13.55
CA VAL A 643 -3.49 -30.85 -13.05
C VAL A 643 -4.20 -29.60 -13.57
N ILE A 644 -5.02 -29.78 -14.61
CA ILE A 644 -5.81 -28.70 -15.22
C ILE A 644 -7.02 -28.38 -14.33
N GLN A 645 -7.22 -27.10 -14.06
CA GLN A 645 -8.33 -26.59 -13.26
C GLN A 645 -9.64 -26.63 -14.06
N LYS A 646 -10.77 -26.85 -13.38
CA LYS A 646 -12.11 -26.92 -14.01
C LYS A 646 -12.90 -25.68 -13.58
N TYR A 647 -13.30 -24.83 -14.53
CA TYR A 647 -14.06 -23.61 -14.24
C TYR A 647 -15.48 -23.70 -14.79
N LYS A 648 -16.42 -23.00 -14.14
CA LYS A 648 -17.73 -22.73 -14.73
C LYS A 648 -17.58 -21.69 -15.85
N PRO A 649 -18.46 -21.65 -16.87
CA PRO A 649 -18.35 -20.70 -17.98
C PRO A 649 -18.41 -19.20 -17.59
N GLU A 650 -18.89 -18.89 -16.39
CA GLU A 650 -18.97 -17.53 -15.83
C GLU A 650 -17.87 -17.24 -14.79
N GLU A 651 -17.01 -18.21 -14.49
CA GLU A 651 -15.87 -18.06 -13.56
C GLU A 651 -14.55 -17.89 -14.33
N SER A 652 -13.69 -17.02 -13.81
CA SER A 652 -12.37 -16.69 -14.37
C SER A 652 -11.55 -17.94 -14.70
N ASN A 653 -11.03 -18.04 -15.93
CA ASN A 653 -10.31 -19.22 -16.38
C ASN A 653 -8.82 -19.11 -16.03
N LEU A 654 -8.43 -19.49 -14.81
CA LEU A 654 -7.04 -19.37 -14.29
C LEU A 654 -6.09 -20.43 -14.91
N ASN A 655 -6.19 -20.65 -16.21
CA ASN A 655 -5.19 -21.29 -17.06
C ASN A 655 -4.02 -20.33 -17.32
N GLU A 656 -2.84 -20.87 -17.61
CA GLU A 656 -1.61 -20.07 -17.77
C GLU A 656 -1.68 -19.00 -18.90
N ASP A 657 -2.69 -19.05 -19.77
CA ASP A 657 -2.99 -18.03 -20.80
C ASP A 657 -3.58 -16.72 -20.23
N GLU A 658 -4.29 -16.76 -19.09
CA GLU A 658 -4.85 -15.59 -18.39
C GLU A 658 -3.93 -15.08 -17.23
N LEU A 659 -2.69 -15.57 -17.18
CA LEU A 659 -1.71 -15.25 -16.15
C LEU A 659 -1.08 -13.86 -16.38
N ASN A 660 -1.28 -12.94 -15.44
CA ASN A 660 -0.60 -11.63 -15.44
C ASN A 660 0.89 -11.77 -15.11
N GLU A 661 1.21 -12.37 -13.95
CA GLU A 661 2.61 -12.50 -13.47
C GLU A 661 2.74 -13.54 -12.35
N ILE A 662 3.95 -14.11 -12.22
CA ILE A 662 4.32 -15.03 -11.13
C ILE A 662 5.19 -14.31 -10.09
N TYR A 663 4.80 -14.41 -8.83
CA TYR A 663 5.54 -13.89 -7.68
C TYR A 663 6.07 -15.03 -6.80
N ARG A 664 7.33 -14.98 -6.35
CA ARG A 664 7.97 -16.07 -5.58
C ARG A 664 8.40 -15.60 -4.19
N ILE A 665 7.68 -16.05 -3.17
CA ILE A 665 7.92 -15.75 -1.75
C ILE A 665 8.44 -17.01 -1.07
N ASN A 666 9.75 -17.10 -0.93
CA ASN A 666 10.42 -18.21 -0.23
C ASN A 666 11.15 -17.69 1.01
N ARG A 667 11.19 -18.49 2.07
CA ARG A 667 12.16 -18.31 3.15
C ARG A 667 13.60 -18.33 2.60
N LYS A 668 14.47 -17.58 3.26
CA LYS A 668 15.92 -17.64 3.09
C LYS A 668 16.54 -18.67 4.03
#